data_AF-A0A8J3RE82-F1
#
_entry.id   AF-A0A8J3RE82-F1
#
_cell.length_a   1.000
_cell.length_b   1.000
_cell.length_c   1.000
_cell.angle_alpha   90.00
_cell.angle_beta   90.00
_cell.angle_gamma   90.00
#
_symmetry.space_group_name_H-M   'P 1'
#
loop_
_entity.id
_entity.type
_entity.pdbx_description
1 polymer ?
#
loop_
_entity_poly.entity_id
_entity_poly.type
_entity_poly.pdbx_seq_one_letter_code
_entity_poly.pdbx_strand_id
1 'polypeptide(L)'
;MSNRLRRLAAMVPALGLAAGGLAAIGAATPAATPTAGYQPSANDYYINYAPPRIQSDTTLTEERVPDKSARRTLALAHSVDRKFAMGNPVAARVLAKHEREAIRTGKNPWDFIYKKAKTTKKAKLLTLLVEFNDQANDDFSGWSHPKTINDVNDCVTEPPGTKLNGPLHNNIPDPALAAGGGKDNNTMWVPDFSTAHYNDMLYSSRGITKRVRTDLTDPRDGRKGIDLSGLTMKNMYEELSKGAYTVTGEAVGWIKVPHSEAWYGAGKCGTIPQDMSGHPDNPRGPAQLAIDAVNALAAQNPSFPWADYDKEDTSDYDGDGNYDEPDGVIDHLVMIHAGADKSGGGGAEGTYAIWAHSSSVAGGYTVPGTNVKISNYIVQPEDSGVGVFAHEYGHDLGLPDLYDTSGNGDSAVDFWDLMSSGSHAGPIIQAMPTHMGLWDKWVLGWANPKIIEPGGRKQMMVVGQTSRTPKGTEDGVRINLPDKHVVMSTPHSGANLWWSNNDQSWGDSKLTRTVEVPAAADAKFQWWSDWSIEQDWDFGFFELSADGGATWTEQKVYFEGGALASTGDDYDDPNKRLQDYGGKKYGMTGESGGWVHLYVDLAPFAGKTVQVRFRYATDAAAMERGWFNDDFSVTGGGATVWSDDVENGANGWTATKGTFTDTTGAGWVAHSGELKAAQYYLAEWRNLDGFDKGLQYTYDTTFMRDSAWKVERIKYNAPGLLIWYRDAARNNNNVSDPVFDLPSVGPKGQLLLVDSHFEPLRRTGEAAAKDGSVLKNLPSRPQSSNAAFNFFGTYPFKECIEGEPFAEYCTSFGKLPAVKTFTDAKGWYPGLEIRDGALYFRHRDASVVLPSKDNEPYTTRIVHPDGSPATELYGTDIGGPILGTGNPGDAGKQLGVQVRLLSPLPGNTAALLYVTPAKK
;
A
#
# COMPACT_ATOMS: atom_id res chain seq x y z
N MET A 1 2.91 -71.35 -18.34
CA MET A 1 2.83 -72.32 -17.22
C MET A 1 2.76 -71.49 -15.94
N SER A 2 1.65 -71.47 -15.19
CA SER A 2 1.30 -72.39 -14.08
C SER A 2 2.26 -72.21 -12.89
N ASN A 3 1.86 -71.87 -11.64
CA ASN A 3 0.57 -71.89 -10.88
C ASN A 3 0.14 -70.43 -10.47
N ARG A 4 -0.84 -70.02 -9.63
CA ARG A 4 -2.03 -70.52 -8.85
C ARG A 4 -2.90 -69.26 -8.51
N LEU A 5 -4.20 -69.18 -8.14
CA LEU A 5 -5.28 -70.06 -7.62
C LEU A 5 -5.18 -70.45 -6.13
N ARG A 6 -6.09 -70.13 -5.18
CA ARG A 6 -7.40 -69.39 -5.08
C ARG A 6 -7.46 -68.70 -3.67
N ARG A 7 -8.48 -68.01 -3.12
CA ARG A 7 -9.90 -67.62 -3.47
C ARG A 7 -10.30 -66.35 -2.63
N LEU A 8 -11.56 -65.90 -2.68
CA LEU A 8 -12.16 -64.86 -1.81
C LEU A 8 -12.90 -65.44 -0.58
N ALA A 9 -13.09 -64.61 0.46
CA ALA A 9 -14.31 -64.49 1.30
C ALA A 9 -14.28 -63.16 2.10
N ALA A 10 -15.43 -62.61 2.50
CA ALA A 10 -15.52 -61.37 3.30
C ALA A 10 -16.82 -61.28 4.13
N MET A 11 -16.74 -60.67 5.33
CA MET A 11 -17.85 -60.09 6.13
C MET A 11 -18.93 -61.07 6.67
N VAL A 12 -19.74 -60.85 7.74
CA VAL A 12 -19.83 -59.99 8.96
C VAL A 12 -21.11 -60.45 9.74
N PRO A 13 -21.36 -60.17 11.03
CA PRO A 13 -20.53 -60.10 12.25
C PRO A 13 -20.96 -61.19 13.28
N ALA A 14 -20.59 -61.07 14.56
CA ALA A 14 -21.31 -61.71 15.68
C ALA A 14 -21.32 -60.80 16.92
N LEU A 15 -22.50 -60.52 17.48
CA LEU A 15 -22.68 -59.79 18.75
C LEU A 15 -22.60 -60.76 19.92
N GLY A 16 -21.78 -60.45 20.92
CA GLY A 16 -21.67 -61.21 22.17
C GLY A 16 -21.62 -60.28 23.38
N LEU A 17 -22.70 -60.26 24.16
CA LEU A 17 -22.77 -59.51 25.42
C LEU A 17 -22.01 -60.24 26.53
N ALA A 18 -21.06 -59.55 27.15
CA ALA A 18 -20.43 -59.97 28.40
C ALA A 18 -20.20 -58.74 29.30
N ALA A 19 -21.01 -58.59 30.35
CA ALA A 19 -20.80 -57.57 31.38
C ALA A 19 -19.91 -58.14 32.49
N GLY A 20 -18.85 -57.43 32.87
CA GLY A 20 -17.82 -57.99 33.77
C GLY A 20 -16.79 -56.98 34.27
N GLY A 21 -17.24 -55.89 34.90
CA GLY A 21 -16.47 -55.04 35.82
C GLY A 21 -15.04 -54.64 35.42
N LEU A 22 -14.90 -53.52 34.69
CA LEU A 22 -13.65 -52.76 34.74
C LEU A 22 -13.62 -51.86 35.98
N ALA A 23 -12.48 -51.80 36.66
CA ALA A 23 -12.18 -50.76 37.62
C ALA A 23 -11.94 -49.43 36.87
N ALA A 24 -12.36 -48.31 37.46
CA ALA A 24 -12.20 -46.99 36.86
C ALA A 24 -10.73 -46.54 36.89
N ILE A 25 -10.04 -46.69 35.75
CA ILE A 25 -8.91 -45.84 35.41
C ILE A 25 -9.50 -44.72 34.57
N GLY A 26 -9.45 -43.48 35.05
CA GLY A 26 -9.92 -42.33 34.30
C GLY A 26 -9.12 -42.20 33.01
N ALA A 27 -9.81 -42.26 31.87
CA ALA A 27 -9.20 -41.82 30.62
C ALA A 27 -8.87 -40.34 30.78
N ALA A 28 -7.58 -39.98 30.71
CA ALA A 28 -7.20 -38.59 30.56
C ALA A 28 -7.89 -38.07 29.30
N THR A 29 -8.60 -36.95 29.42
CA THR A 29 -8.99 -36.16 28.24
C THR A 29 -7.76 -35.96 27.38
N PRO A 30 -7.81 -36.14 26.05
CA PRO A 30 -6.70 -35.74 25.21
C PRO A 30 -6.40 -34.28 25.54
N ALA A 31 -5.12 -33.97 25.78
CA ALA A 31 -4.72 -32.58 25.91
C ALA A 31 -5.15 -31.86 24.64
N ALA A 32 -5.73 -30.68 24.76
CA ALA A 32 -5.96 -29.84 23.60
C ALA A 32 -4.61 -29.62 22.89
N THR A 33 -4.61 -29.63 21.56
CA THR A 33 -3.48 -29.10 20.79
C THR A 33 -3.15 -27.72 21.35
N PRO A 34 -1.88 -27.36 21.57
CA PRO A 34 -1.54 -25.99 21.89
C PRO A 34 -2.07 -25.08 20.79
N THR A 35 -2.95 -24.14 21.12
CA THR A 35 -3.27 -23.03 20.22
C THR A 35 -2.05 -22.14 20.14
N ALA A 36 -1.65 -21.73 18.93
CA ALA A 36 -0.55 -20.80 18.72
C ALA A 36 -0.95 -19.41 19.22
N GLY A 37 -0.86 -19.17 20.54
CA GLY A 37 -1.66 -18.18 21.27
C GLY A 37 -1.32 -16.71 20.99
N TYR A 38 -1.60 -16.24 19.79
CA TYR A 38 -1.24 -14.93 19.27
C TYR A 38 -1.78 -13.80 20.15
N GLN A 39 -0.93 -12.81 20.42
CA GLN A 39 -1.29 -11.61 21.16
C GLN A 39 -1.08 -10.40 20.25
N PRO A 40 -2.13 -9.92 19.57
CA PRO A 40 -2.05 -8.72 18.75
C PRO A 40 -1.53 -7.55 19.58
N SER A 41 -0.64 -6.75 19.00
CA SER A 41 -0.01 -5.62 19.70
C SER A 41 -0.29 -4.28 19.02
N ALA A 42 0.37 -3.21 19.47
CA ALA A 42 0.33 -1.93 18.78
C ALA A 42 1.12 -1.93 17.44
N ASN A 43 1.91 -2.98 17.19
CA ASN A 43 2.71 -3.13 15.96
C ASN A 43 1.94 -3.76 14.79
N ASP A 44 0.77 -4.31 15.08
CA ASP A 44 -0.18 -4.80 14.08
C ASP A 44 -1.20 -3.73 13.70
N TYR A 45 -1.05 -2.49 14.21
CA TYR A 45 -1.84 -1.36 13.76
C TYR A 45 -1.47 -0.97 12.33
N TYR A 46 -2.48 -0.84 11.50
CA TYR A 46 -2.43 -0.33 10.14
C TYR A 46 -3.79 0.26 9.78
N ILE A 47 -3.85 1.03 8.70
CA ILE A 47 -5.09 1.31 7.96
C ILE A 47 -4.72 1.50 6.48
N ASN A 48 -5.41 0.78 5.60
CA ASN A 48 -5.45 1.01 4.15
C ASN A 48 -6.84 1.58 3.84
N TYR A 49 -6.92 2.68 3.11
CA TYR A 49 -8.20 3.24 2.68
C TYR A 49 -8.59 2.64 1.32
N ALA A 50 -9.89 2.49 1.06
CA ALA A 50 -10.34 2.23 -0.30
C ALA A 50 -9.92 3.38 -1.22
N PRO A 51 -9.45 3.11 -2.45
CA PRO A 51 -9.10 4.16 -3.41
C PRO A 51 -10.32 5.06 -3.67
N PRO A 52 -10.14 6.38 -3.90
CA PRO A 52 -11.24 7.30 -4.11
C PRO A 52 -12.18 6.86 -5.26
N ARG A 53 -13.49 6.78 -5.00
CA ARG A 53 -14.50 6.51 -6.04
C ARG A 53 -14.40 7.53 -7.19
N ILE A 54 -14.08 8.79 -6.87
CA ILE A 54 -13.88 9.91 -7.81
C ILE A 54 -12.39 10.23 -7.91
N GLN A 55 -11.88 10.47 -9.13
CA GLN A 55 -10.61 11.16 -9.33
C GLN A 55 -10.92 12.61 -9.75
N SER A 56 -10.06 13.56 -9.36
CA SER A 56 -10.20 14.98 -9.75
C SER A 56 -10.11 15.16 -11.27
N ASP A 57 -11.05 15.93 -11.86
CA ASP A 57 -11.07 16.33 -13.27
C ASP A 57 -9.73 16.95 -13.73
N THR A 58 -9.00 17.61 -12.83
CA THR A 58 -7.66 18.17 -13.06
C THR A 58 -6.60 17.53 -12.16
N THR A 59 -5.41 17.26 -12.70
CA THR A 59 -4.25 16.78 -11.94
C THR A 59 -3.93 17.74 -10.78
N LEU A 60 -3.96 17.24 -9.55
CA LEU A 60 -3.70 18.04 -8.33
C LEU A 60 -2.21 18.29 -8.09
N THR A 61 -1.34 17.59 -8.82
CA THR A 61 0.12 17.68 -8.78
C THR A 61 0.66 19.06 -9.16
N GLU A 62 1.79 19.48 -8.57
CA GLU A 62 2.55 20.64 -9.08
C GLU A 62 3.02 20.41 -10.54
N GLU A 63 2.38 21.09 -11.50
CA GLU A 63 2.77 21.01 -12.92
C GLU A 63 4.12 21.67 -13.21
N ARG A 64 4.49 22.72 -12.44
CA ARG A 64 5.73 23.49 -12.64
C ARG A 64 6.87 22.88 -11.84
N VAL A 65 8.04 22.71 -12.46
CA VAL A 65 9.24 22.24 -11.75
C VAL A 65 9.77 23.36 -10.83
N PRO A 66 10.00 23.10 -9.54
CA PRO A 66 10.54 24.09 -8.60
C PRO A 66 11.92 24.61 -9.01
N ASP A 67 12.22 25.87 -8.66
CA ASP A 67 13.53 26.48 -8.92
C ASP A 67 14.63 25.83 -8.06
N LYS A 68 15.89 25.93 -8.51
CA LYS A 68 17.03 25.12 -8.00
C LYS A 68 17.29 25.22 -6.48
N SER A 69 16.86 26.30 -5.83
CA SER A 69 16.97 26.47 -4.36
C SER A 69 15.85 25.79 -3.56
N ALA A 70 14.64 25.63 -4.12
CA ALA A 70 13.49 25.09 -3.39
C ALA A 70 13.50 23.55 -3.25
N ARG A 71 14.22 22.85 -4.15
CA ARG A 71 14.22 21.38 -4.22
C ARG A 71 14.87 20.68 -3.03
N ARG A 72 15.66 21.40 -2.23
CA ARG A 72 16.24 20.89 -0.96
C ARG A 72 15.35 21.17 0.26
N THR A 73 14.13 21.67 0.04
CA THR A 73 13.15 22.06 1.07
C THR A 73 11.81 21.37 0.87
N LEU A 74 11.51 20.86 -0.33
CA LEU A 74 10.29 20.11 -0.62
C LEU A 74 10.28 18.67 -0.10
N ALA A 75 11.44 18.13 0.30
CA ALA A 75 11.55 16.89 1.09
C ALA A 75 11.09 17.06 2.56
N LEU A 76 10.51 18.21 2.91
CA LEU A 76 10.03 18.55 4.26
C LEU A 76 8.49 18.56 4.36
N ALA A 77 7.82 17.82 3.48
CA ALA A 77 6.36 17.73 3.38
C ALA A 77 5.80 16.30 3.63
N HIS A 78 6.58 15.42 4.26
CA HIS A 78 6.19 14.04 4.58
C HIS A 78 5.95 13.90 6.09
N SER A 79 4.70 13.84 6.54
CA SER A 79 4.38 13.82 7.98
C SER A 79 3.17 12.98 8.40
N VAL A 80 2.47 12.33 7.47
CA VAL A 80 1.28 11.49 7.75
C VAL A 80 1.24 10.19 6.95
N ASP A 81 1.30 10.26 5.61
CA ASP A 81 0.74 9.21 4.75
C ASP A 81 1.64 8.00 4.43
N ARG A 82 2.93 8.04 4.78
CA ARG A 82 3.84 6.89 4.56
C ARG A 82 3.49 5.66 5.40
N LYS A 83 2.47 5.79 6.26
CA LYS A 83 2.05 4.84 7.29
C LYS A 83 0.93 3.90 6.83
N PHE A 84 0.36 4.13 5.65
CA PHE A 84 -0.94 3.55 5.22
C PHE A 84 -0.91 2.80 3.88
N ALA A 85 0.27 2.55 3.31
CA ALA A 85 0.42 1.92 1.99
C ALA A 85 0.82 0.43 2.02
N MET A 86 1.07 -0.15 3.19
CA MET A 86 1.31 -1.58 3.38
C MET A 86 0.02 -2.25 3.84
N GLY A 87 -0.27 -3.47 3.36
CA GLY A 87 -1.38 -4.28 3.87
C GLY A 87 -1.15 -4.76 5.31
N ASN A 88 -2.06 -5.58 5.83
CA ASN A 88 -2.02 -6.18 7.17
C ASN A 88 -0.59 -6.58 7.57
N PRO A 89 0.05 -5.91 8.55
CA PRO A 89 1.48 -6.06 8.83
C PRO A 89 1.91 -7.50 9.10
N VAL A 90 1.03 -8.32 9.70
CA VAL A 90 1.29 -9.74 9.95
C VAL A 90 1.46 -10.49 8.63
N ALA A 91 0.46 -10.39 7.75
CA ALA A 91 0.45 -11.05 6.45
C ALA A 91 1.50 -10.47 5.50
N ALA A 92 1.72 -9.16 5.50
CA ALA A 92 2.73 -8.48 4.68
C ALA A 92 4.17 -8.93 5.04
N ARG A 93 4.47 -9.13 6.34
CA ARG A 93 5.74 -9.74 6.78
C ARG A 93 5.93 -11.14 6.18
N VAL A 94 4.86 -11.92 6.05
CA VAL A 94 4.85 -13.26 5.45
C VAL A 94 4.94 -13.23 3.91
N LEU A 95 4.25 -12.33 3.21
CA LEU A 95 4.43 -12.16 1.76
C LEU A 95 5.86 -11.74 1.42
N ALA A 96 6.48 -10.85 2.22
CA ALA A 96 7.87 -10.48 2.06
C ALA A 96 8.85 -11.64 2.38
N LYS A 97 8.52 -12.52 3.34
CA LYS A 97 9.21 -13.81 3.61
C LYS A 97 9.15 -14.70 2.36
N HIS A 98 7.99 -14.78 1.69
CA HIS A 98 7.78 -15.54 0.46
C HIS A 98 8.52 -14.96 -0.77
N GLU A 99 8.44 -13.65 -1.02
CA GLU A 99 9.17 -12.97 -2.11
C GLU A 99 10.69 -13.20 -1.97
N ARG A 100 11.24 -12.97 -0.76
CA ARG A 100 12.67 -13.21 -0.48
C ARG A 100 13.07 -14.67 -0.66
N GLU A 101 12.29 -15.64 -0.16
CA GLU A 101 12.61 -17.07 -0.31
C GLU A 101 12.55 -17.53 -1.78
N ALA A 102 11.58 -17.04 -2.55
CA ALA A 102 11.43 -17.36 -3.97
C ALA A 102 12.54 -16.72 -4.83
N ILE A 103 12.98 -15.50 -4.51
CA ILE A 103 14.18 -14.89 -5.11
C ILE A 103 15.43 -15.69 -4.76
N ARG A 104 15.64 -15.98 -3.47
CA ARG A 104 16.83 -16.68 -2.93
C ARG A 104 16.99 -18.12 -3.44
N THR A 105 15.89 -18.82 -3.72
CA THR A 105 15.92 -20.25 -4.12
C THR A 105 15.52 -20.53 -5.56
N GLY A 106 14.96 -19.56 -6.28
CA GLY A 106 14.41 -19.77 -7.63
C GLY A 106 13.17 -20.68 -7.67
N LYS A 107 12.59 -21.02 -6.52
CA LYS A 107 11.31 -21.74 -6.43
C LYS A 107 10.15 -20.77 -6.59
N ASN A 108 8.98 -21.28 -6.97
CA ASN A 108 7.75 -20.50 -6.91
C ASN A 108 7.13 -20.56 -5.49
N PRO A 109 6.46 -19.51 -4.98
CA PRO A 109 5.77 -19.60 -3.69
C PRO A 109 4.74 -20.73 -3.58
N TRP A 110 4.10 -21.13 -4.69
CA TRP A 110 3.30 -22.37 -4.77
C TRP A 110 4.01 -23.61 -4.23
N ASP A 111 5.32 -23.73 -4.46
CA ASP A 111 6.11 -24.91 -4.08
C ASP A 111 6.24 -25.10 -2.57
N PHE A 112 6.04 -24.04 -1.77
CA PHE A 112 6.13 -24.08 -0.31
C PHE A 112 4.83 -23.70 0.42
N ILE A 113 3.98 -22.85 -0.17
CA ILE A 113 2.63 -22.55 0.35
C ILE A 113 1.69 -23.73 0.08
N TYR A 114 1.25 -23.92 -1.18
CA TYR A 114 0.14 -24.83 -1.50
C TYR A 114 0.53 -26.25 -1.92
N LYS A 115 1.80 -26.54 -2.21
CA LYS A 115 2.24 -27.87 -2.70
C LYS A 115 1.88 -29.04 -1.77
N LYS A 116 1.71 -28.79 -0.47
CA LYS A 116 1.28 -29.77 0.54
C LYS A 116 -0.25 -29.85 0.70
N ALA A 117 -0.99 -28.84 0.25
CA ALA A 117 -2.43 -28.73 0.43
C ALA A 117 -3.15 -29.83 -0.36
N LYS A 118 -4.15 -30.47 0.28
CA LYS A 118 -4.91 -31.59 -0.29
C LYS A 118 -6.23 -31.13 -0.93
N THR A 119 -6.60 -29.87 -0.70
CA THR A 119 -7.83 -29.21 -1.12
C THR A 119 -7.55 -27.71 -1.28
N THR A 120 -8.41 -27.00 -2.01
CA THR A 120 -8.53 -25.53 -1.98
C THR A 120 -8.51 -25.02 -0.53
N LYS A 121 -7.65 -24.04 -0.20
CA LYS A 121 -7.67 -23.35 1.10
C LYS A 121 -8.89 -22.44 1.19
N LYS A 122 -9.46 -22.29 2.39
CA LYS A 122 -10.76 -21.67 2.63
C LYS A 122 -10.72 -20.70 3.80
N ALA A 123 -10.63 -19.42 3.48
CA ALA A 123 -10.98 -18.37 4.43
C ALA A 123 -12.47 -18.44 4.80
N LYS A 124 -12.79 -18.22 6.07
CA LYS A 124 -14.17 -18.08 6.56
C LYS A 124 -14.35 -16.70 7.19
N LEU A 125 -14.93 -15.79 6.42
CA LEU A 125 -15.15 -14.40 6.79
C LEU A 125 -16.36 -14.29 7.73
N LEU A 126 -16.16 -13.57 8.84
CA LEU A 126 -17.25 -13.13 9.72
C LEU A 126 -17.76 -11.79 9.21
N THR A 127 -18.88 -11.79 8.46
CA THR A 127 -19.49 -10.54 7.99
C THR A 127 -20.57 -10.07 8.96
N LEU A 128 -20.44 -8.86 9.49
CA LEU A 128 -21.42 -8.19 10.33
C LEU A 128 -22.05 -7.03 9.54
N LEU A 129 -23.37 -7.02 9.39
CA LEU A 129 -24.07 -5.81 8.96
C LEU A 129 -24.31 -4.92 10.20
N VAL A 130 -24.03 -3.63 10.11
CA VAL A 130 -23.97 -2.72 11.27
C VAL A 130 -24.78 -1.45 11.00
N GLU A 131 -25.85 -1.22 11.76
CA GLU A 131 -26.61 0.03 11.70
C GLU A 131 -26.40 0.87 12.96
N PHE A 132 -26.53 2.20 12.82
CA PHE A 132 -26.22 3.12 13.90
C PHE A 132 -27.47 3.45 14.75
N ASN A 133 -27.26 4.01 15.93
CA ASN A 133 -28.37 4.36 16.81
C ASN A 133 -29.06 5.65 16.33
N ASP A 134 -30.29 5.51 15.83
CA ASP A 134 -31.16 6.61 15.40
C ASP A 134 -31.61 7.53 16.57
N GLN A 135 -31.31 7.16 17.81
CA GLN A 135 -31.50 7.96 19.02
C GLN A 135 -30.20 8.14 19.83
N ALA A 136 -29.01 8.05 19.21
CA ALA A 136 -27.71 8.20 19.87
C ALA A 136 -27.59 9.51 20.68
N ASN A 137 -28.03 10.62 20.09
CA ASN A 137 -27.96 11.97 20.65
C ASN A 137 -26.53 12.44 20.98
N ASP A 138 -25.53 11.95 20.23
CA ASP A 138 -24.10 12.28 20.37
C ASP A 138 -23.90 13.79 20.15
N ASP A 139 -23.24 14.46 21.09
CA ASP A 139 -23.22 15.92 21.18
C ASP A 139 -21.98 16.52 20.50
N PHE A 140 -22.16 17.01 19.27
CA PHE A 140 -21.10 17.60 18.44
C PHE A 140 -20.97 19.13 18.63
N SER A 141 -21.53 19.69 19.72
CA SER A 141 -21.45 21.13 20.03
C SER A 141 -20.02 21.69 20.00
N GLY A 142 -19.73 22.58 19.03
CA GLY A 142 -18.41 23.19 18.88
C GLY A 142 -17.36 22.30 18.19
N TRP A 143 -17.71 21.10 17.72
CA TRP A 143 -16.87 20.35 16.79
C TRP A 143 -16.68 21.14 15.50
N SER A 144 -15.51 21.00 14.86
CA SER A 144 -15.25 21.63 13.57
C SER A 144 -14.73 20.64 12.55
N HIS A 145 -15.43 20.57 11.43
CA HIS A 145 -15.20 19.65 10.32
C HIS A 145 -15.12 20.42 8.99
N PRO A 146 -14.57 19.82 7.93
CA PRO A 146 -14.67 20.37 6.58
C PRO A 146 -16.13 20.49 6.14
N LYS A 147 -16.49 21.48 5.30
CA LYS A 147 -17.84 21.53 4.69
C LYS A 147 -18.04 20.51 3.58
N THR A 148 -16.96 20.04 2.97
CA THR A 148 -16.98 19.01 1.92
C THR A 148 -15.75 18.12 2.08
N ILE A 149 -15.79 16.91 1.51
CA ILE A 149 -14.64 15.99 1.50
C ILE A 149 -13.49 16.51 0.62
N ASN A 150 -13.79 17.37 -0.36
CA ASN A 150 -12.82 17.86 -1.35
C ASN A 150 -12.06 19.13 -0.91
N ASP A 151 -12.56 19.85 0.09
CA ASP A 151 -11.87 21.00 0.70
C ASP A 151 -11.86 20.85 2.23
N VAL A 152 -10.75 20.30 2.72
CA VAL A 152 -10.47 20.07 4.15
C VAL A 152 -10.26 21.35 4.95
N ASN A 153 -10.05 22.50 4.29
CA ASN A 153 -9.73 23.78 4.91
C ASN A 153 -10.93 24.74 4.98
N ASP A 154 -11.92 24.60 4.09
CA ASP A 154 -13.19 25.35 4.19
C ASP A 154 -14.10 24.74 5.27
N CYS A 155 -13.73 24.97 6.52
CA CYS A 155 -14.39 24.37 7.69
C CYS A 155 -15.69 25.06 8.09
N VAL A 156 -16.52 24.31 8.81
CA VAL A 156 -17.66 24.80 9.59
C VAL A 156 -17.49 24.33 11.05
N THR A 157 -18.15 25.00 11.99
CA THR A 157 -18.17 24.65 13.41
C THR A 157 -19.62 24.50 13.85
N GLU A 158 -19.97 23.35 14.43
CA GLU A 158 -21.35 23.05 14.79
C GLU A 158 -21.84 23.88 15.98
N PRO A 159 -23.07 24.43 15.94
CA PRO A 159 -23.58 25.28 17.01
C PRO A 159 -23.88 24.49 18.30
N PRO A 160 -23.93 25.16 19.46
CA PRO A 160 -24.29 24.51 20.72
C PRO A 160 -25.68 23.86 20.68
N GLY A 161 -25.75 22.59 21.11
CA GLY A 161 -26.94 21.74 21.07
C GLY A 161 -27.03 20.83 19.84
N THR A 162 -26.01 20.77 18.99
CA THR A 162 -26.00 19.91 17.80
C THR A 162 -25.84 18.44 18.17
N LYS A 163 -26.76 17.60 17.71
CA LYS A 163 -26.83 16.17 18.07
C LYS A 163 -26.99 15.27 16.86
N LEU A 164 -26.09 14.32 16.72
CA LEU A 164 -26.05 13.39 15.58
C LEU A 164 -26.59 12.01 15.98
N ASN A 165 -27.18 11.32 14.98
CA ASN A 165 -27.97 10.10 15.14
C ASN A 165 -27.95 9.32 13.82
N GLY A 166 -28.01 7.98 13.87
CA GLY A 166 -28.09 7.13 12.67
C GLY A 166 -26.81 7.19 11.80
N PRO A 167 -26.90 6.80 10.50
CA PRO A 167 -28.09 6.34 9.79
C PRO A 167 -28.56 4.92 10.15
N LEU A 168 -29.77 4.58 9.69
CA LEU A 168 -30.26 3.20 9.59
C LEU A 168 -30.11 2.71 8.15
N HIS A 169 -30.00 1.40 7.97
CA HIS A 169 -29.89 0.79 6.64
C HIS A 169 -31.15 1.00 5.78
N ASN A 170 -31.05 0.73 4.49
CA ASN A 170 -32.08 0.90 3.45
C ASN A 170 -32.57 2.35 3.26
N ASN A 171 -31.82 3.36 3.71
CA ASN A 171 -32.17 4.78 3.55
C ASN A 171 -31.38 5.52 2.45
N ILE A 172 -30.42 4.87 1.78
CA ILE A 172 -29.71 5.45 0.63
C ILE A 172 -30.72 5.75 -0.50
N PRO A 173 -30.84 7.02 -0.97
CA PRO A 173 -31.82 7.38 -1.99
C PRO A 173 -31.62 6.62 -3.31
N ASP A 174 -32.72 6.27 -4.00
CA ASP A 174 -32.66 5.68 -5.33
C ASP A 174 -32.03 6.68 -6.34
N PRO A 175 -30.85 6.38 -6.91
CA PRO A 175 -30.17 7.27 -7.85
C PRO A 175 -30.95 7.51 -9.16
N ALA A 176 -31.94 6.66 -9.49
CA ALA A 176 -32.86 6.91 -10.60
C ALA A 176 -33.88 8.03 -10.30
N LEU A 177 -34.10 8.33 -9.02
CA LEU A 177 -35.04 9.35 -8.52
C LEU A 177 -34.32 10.58 -7.90
N ALA A 178 -33.00 10.56 -7.85
CA ALA A 178 -32.16 11.63 -7.29
C ALA A 178 -32.37 13.00 -7.95
N ALA A 179 -32.09 14.07 -7.19
CA ALA A 179 -32.36 15.46 -7.57
C ALA A 179 -31.65 15.90 -8.87
N GLY A 180 -30.51 15.30 -9.21
CA GLY A 180 -29.86 15.47 -10.51
C GLY A 180 -30.71 15.08 -11.73
N GLY A 181 -31.86 14.44 -11.54
CA GLY A 181 -32.90 14.25 -12.56
C GLY A 181 -32.74 12.99 -13.41
N GLY A 182 -32.38 11.86 -12.79
CA GLY A 182 -32.18 10.58 -13.47
C GLY A 182 -30.97 10.55 -14.42
N LYS A 183 -29.97 11.42 -14.19
CA LYS A 183 -28.73 11.48 -14.96
C LYS A 183 -27.65 10.46 -14.51
N ASP A 184 -27.87 9.80 -13.37
CA ASP A 184 -26.92 8.83 -12.83
C ASP A 184 -26.76 7.61 -13.73
N ASN A 185 -25.52 7.22 -14.04
CA ASN A 185 -25.22 6.04 -14.86
C ASN A 185 -24.19 5.08 -14.23
N ASN A 186 -23.87 5.25 -12.93
CA ASN A 186 -22.78 4.51 -12.28
C ASN A 186 -23.12 3.95 -10.88
N THR A 187 -24.00 4.60 -10.11
CA THR A 187 -24.17 4.31 -8.67
C THR A 187 -24.89 2.97 -8.44
N MET A 188 -24.25 2.08 -7.69
CA MET A 188 -24.81 0.80 -7.28
C MET A 188 -25.96 1.02 -6.28
N TRP A 189 -27.11 0.39 -6.51
CA TRP A 189 -28.26 0.51 -5.62
C TRP A 189 -29.24 -0.67 -5.77
N VAL A 190 -29.83 -1.09 -4.64
CA VAL A 190 -30.95 -2.03 -4.57
C VAL A 190 -31.99 -1.55 -3.56
N PRO A 191 -33.29 -1.91 -3.70
CA PRO A 191 -34.34 -1.52 -2.76
C PRO A 191 -34.35 -2.33 -1.44
N ASP A 192 -33.39 -3.23 -1.24
CA ASP A 192 -33.22 -4.02 -0.02
C ASP A 192 -31.78 -4.58 0.09
N PHE A 193 -30.94 -3.91 0.88
CA PHE A 193 -29.60 -4.34 1.27
C PHE A 193 -29.66 -5.33 2.46
N SER A 194 -30.37 -6.44 2.28
CA SER A 194 -30.52 -7.47 3.31
C SER A 194 -29.35 -8.45 3.38
N THR A 195 -29.25 -9.22 4.47
CA THR A 195 -28.35 -10.38 4.61
C THR A 195 -28.31 -11.29 3.38
N ALA A 196 -29.44 -11.47 2.68
CA ALA A 196 -29.50 -12.27 1.47
C ALA A 196 -28.75 -11.63 0.27
N HIS A 197 -28.78 -10.30 0.14
CA HIS A 197 -28.03 -9.56 -0.88
C HIS A 197 -26.52 -9.81 -0.73
N TYR A 198 -25.97 -9.58 0.47
CA TYR A 198 -24.55 -9.78 0.74
C TYR A 198 -24.11 -11.24 0.64
N ASN A 199 -24.94 -12.19 1.10
CA ASN A 199 -24.64 -13.63 0.94
C ASN A 199 -24.64 -14.06 -0.54
N ASP A 200 -25.57 -13.57 -1.37
CA ASP A 200 -25.56 -13.85 -2.82
C ASP A 200 -24.36 -13.17 -3.51
N MET A 201 -23.94 -11.98 -3.07
CA MET A 201 -22.84 -11.19 -3.65
C MET A 201 -21.43 -11.66 -3.24
N LEU A 202 -21.21 -12.04 -1.99
CA LEU A 202 -19.88 -12.39 -1.48
C LEU A 202 -19.60 -13.90 -1.61
N TYR A 203 -20.54 -14.74 -1.13
CA TYR A 203 -20.26 -16.15 -0.85
C TYR A 203 -20.93 -17.15 -1.80
N SER A 204 -21.91 -16.73 -2.59
CA SER A 204 -22.52 -17.60 -3.61
C SER A 204 -21.64 -17.73 -4.86
N SER A 205 -21.87 -18.79 -5.64
CA SER A 205 -21.31 -18.91 -7.00
C SER A 205 -22.26 -18.40 -8.09
N ARG A 206 -23.48 -17.97 -7.74
CA ARG A 206 -24.52 -17.54 -8.69
C ARG A 206 -24.66 -16.03 -8.82
N GLY A 207 -24.19 -15.27 -7.83
CA GLY A 207 -24.39 -13.81 -7.76
C GLY A 207 -25.85 -13.41 -7.60
N ILE A 208 -26.07 -12.10 -7.61
CA ILE A 208 -27.41 -11.51 -7.57
C ILE A 208 -28.08 -11.73 -8.93
N THR A 209 -28.88 -12.80 -9.03
CA THR A 209 -29.51 -13.27 -10.29
C THR A 209 -30.72 -12.43 -10.74
N LYS A 210 -31.14 -11.43 -9.95
CA LYS A 210 -32.10 -10.39 -10.37
C LYS A 210 -31.33 -9.19 -10.86
N ARG A 211 -31.79 -8.56 -11.95
CA ARG A 211 -31.15 -7.33 -12.44
C ARG A 211 -31.42 -6.15 -11.51
N VAL A 212 -30.37 -5.41 -11.20
CA VAL A 212 -30.40 -4.17 -10.40
C VAL A 212 -30.50 -2.94 -11.32
N ARG A 213 -30.77 -1.74 -10.76
CA ARG A 213 -30.87 -0.47 -11.53
C ARG A 213 -31.64 -0.62 -12.85
N THR A 214 -32.92 -0.99 -12.75
CA THR A 214 -33.78 -1.32 -13.92
C THR A 214 -34.11 -0.12 -14.81
N ASP A 215 -33.82 1.09 -14.35
CA ASP A 215 -33.74 2.33 -15.13
C ASP A 215 -32.60 2.29 -16.17
N LEU A 216 -31.45 1.72 -15.81
CA LEU A 216 -30.27 1.59 -16.67
C LEU A 216 -30.44 0.49 -17.73
N THR A 217 -29.48 0.44 -18.65
CA THR A 217 -29.43 -0.54 -19.73
C THR A 217 -28.04 -1.19 -19.73
N ASP A 218 -27.97 -2.52 -19.70
CA ASP A 218 -26.71 -3.23 -19.54
C ASP A 218 -25.81 -3.09 -20.79
N PRO A 219 -24.58 -2.58 -20.67
CA PRO A 219 -23.70 -2.37 -21.82
C PRO A 219 -23.13 -3.69 -22.40
N ARG A 220 -23.42 -4.85 -21.80
CA ARG A 220 -23.02 -6.18 -22.31
C ARG A 220 -24.08 -6.82 -23.21
N ASP A 221 -25.38 -6.59 -22.96
CA ASP A 221 -26.46 -7.27 -23.68
C ASP A 221 -27.65 -6.38 -24.12
N GLY A 222 -27.61 -5.08 -23.81
CA GLY A 222 -28.60 -4.09 -24.27
C GLY A 222 -29.99 -4.21 -23.64
N ARG A 223 -30.15 -5.01 -22.57
CA ARG A 223 -31.43 -5.16 -21.85
C ARG A 223 -31.52 -4.20 -20.67
N LYS A 224 -32.73 -3.94 -20.19
CA LYS A 224 -32.98 -3.13 -18.99
C LYS A 224 -32.52 -3.83 -17.71
N GLY A 225 -31.93 -3.05 -16.82
CA GLY A 225 -31.28 -3.52 -15.60
C GLY A 225 -29.91 -4.17 -15.83
N ILE A 226 -29.01 -3.99 -14.86
CA ILE A 226 -27.64 -4.51 -14.88
C ILE A 226 -27.61 -5.94 -14.31
N ASP A 227 -26.92 -6.85 -15.02
CA ASP A 227 -26.84 -8.27 -14.67
C ASP A 227 -25.64 -8.60 -13.76
N LEU A 228 -25.91 -8.93 -12.49
CA LEU A 228 -24.88 -9.30 -11.51
C LEU A 228 -24.72 -10.82 -11.36
N SER A 229 -25.33 -11.61 -12.25
CA SER A 229 -25.23 -13.08 -12.25
C SER A 229 -23.77 -13.53 -12.41
N GLY A 230 -23.30 -14.32 -11.45
CA GLY A 230 -21.95 -14.89 -11.39
C GLY A 230 -20.85 -13.91 -10.99
N LEU A 231 -21.17 -12.64 -10.74
CA LEU A 231 -20.21 -11.64 -10.27
C LEU A 231 -20.22 -11.65 -8.73
N THR A 232 -19.30 -12.41 -8.14
CA THR A 232 -19.17 -12.56 -6.68
C THR A 232 -17.72 -12.55 -6.24
N MET A 233 -17.47 -12.11 -5.00
CA MET A 233 -16.14 -12.12 -4.40
C MET A 233 -15.56 -13.53 -4.39
N LYS A 234 -16.37 -14.52 -4.04
CA LYS A 234 -16.02 -15.94 -4.17
C LYS A 234 -15.55 -16.32 -5.58
N ASN A 235 -16.36 -16.07 -6.62
CA ASN A 235 -16.00 -16.46 -7.98
C ASN A 235 -14.74 -15.74 -8.47
N MET A 236 -14.51 -14.51 -8.00
CA MET A 236 -13.29 -13.74 -8.29
C MET A 236 -12.06 -14.41 -7.68
N TYR A 237 -12.08 -14.75 -6.38
CA TYR A 237 -10.95 -15.41 -5.72
C TYR A 237 -10.72 -16.85 -6.20
N GLU A 238 -11.77 -17.60 -6.56
CA GLU A 238 -11.62 -18.90 -7.24
C GLU A 238 -10.98 -18.74 -8.65
N GLU A 239 -11.23 -17.65 -9.37
CA GLU A 239 -10.60 -17.38 -10.67
C GLU A 239 -9.14 -16.87 -10.54
N LEU A 240 -8.89 -15.87 -9.68
CA LEU A 240 -7.55 -15.32 -9.37
C LEU A 240 -6.57 -16.43 -8.94
N SER A 241 -7.01 -17.31 -8.05
CA SER A 241 -6.21 -18.40 -7.47
C SER A 241 -6.18 -19.68 -8.30
N LYS A 242 -6.87 -19.71 -9.46
CA LYS A 242 -7.02 -20.90 -10.32
C LYS A 242 -7.63 -22.11 -9.56
N GLY A 243 -8.49 -21.83 -8.58
CA GLY A 243 -9.14 -22.81 -7.70
C GLY A 243 -8.32 -23.27 -6.49
N ALA A 244 -7.19 -22.62 -6.20
CA ALA A 244 -6.37 -22.91 -5.01
C ALA A 244 -6.92 -22.28 -3.72
N TYR A 245 -7.66 -21.18 -3.85
CA TYR A 245 -8.21 -20.39 -2.76
C TYR A 245 -9.69 -20.08 -3.01
N THR A 246 -10.49 -19.97 -1.94
CA THR A 246 -11.86 -19.44 -1.98
C THR A 246 -12.18 -18.75 -0.67
N VAL A 247 -12.88 -17.62 -0.75
CA VAL A 247 -13.58 -17.07 0.41
C VAL A 247 -14.89 -17.82 0.64
N THR A 248 -15.30 -17.91 1.90
CA THR A 248 -16.59 -18.40 2.38
C THR A 248 -17.00 -17.57 3.60
N GLY A 249 -18.27 -17.63 4.02
CA GLY A 249 -18.76 -16.87 5.16
C GLY A 249 -20.28 -16.84 5.20
N GLU A 250 -20.83 -16.09 6.15
CA GLU A 250 -22.24 -15.72 6.21
C GLU A 250 -22.36 -14.32 6.82
N ALA A 251 -23.21 -13.47 6.22
CA ALA A 251 -23.56 -12.18 6.78
C ALA A 251 -24.53 -12.33 7.97
N VAL A 252 -24.10 -11.90 9.14
CA VAL A 252 -24.96 -11.70 10.32
C VAL A 252 -25.74 -10.40 10.12
N GLY A 253 -27.07 -10.44 10.29
CA GLY A 253 -27.96 -9.32 9.97
C GLY A 253 -27.74 -8.06 10.82
N TRP A 254 -28.36 -6.96 10.41
CA TRP A 254 -28.14 -5.60 10.92
C TRP A 254 -28.13 -5.48 12.45
N ILE A 255 -26.92 -5.37 13.01
CA ILE A 255 -26.60 -5.18 14.41
C ILE A 255 -26.61 -3.67 14.71
N LYS A 256 -27.47 -3.22 15.62
CA LYS A 256 -27.46 -1.82 16.09
C LYS A 256 -26.32 -1.56 17.09
N VAL A 257 -25.38 -0.69 16.73
CA VAL A 257 -24.33 -0.16 17.63
C VAL A 257 -24.85 1.05 18.43
N PRO A 258 -24.24 1.43 19.58
CA PRO A 258 -24.85 2.39 20.50
C PRO A 258 -24.82 3.85 20.06
N HIS A 259 -23.93 4.24 19.14
CA HIS A 259 -23.72 5.62 18.70
C HIS A 259 -24.15 5.86 17.23
N SER A 260 -24.10 7.12 16.80
CA SER A 260 -24.23 7.56 15.40
C SER A 260 -22.98 7.23 14.57
N GLU A 261 -23.06 7.26 13.24
CA GLU A 261 -21.88 7.07 12.37
C GLU A 261 -20.81 8.14 12.63
N ALA A 262 -21.24 9.40 12.83
CA ALA A 262 -20.37 10.52 13.13
C ALA A 262 -19.43 10.24 14.32
N TRP A 263 -19.90 9.53 15.35
CA TRP A 263 -19.08 9.14 16.50
C TRP A 263 -17.83 8.36 16.11
N TYR A 264 -17.93 7.54 15.06
CA TYR A 264 -16.85 6.68 14.55
C TYR A 264 -16.12 7.30 13.34
N GLY A 265 -16.83 8.01 12.46
CA GLY A 265 -16.36 8.44 11.14
C GLY A 265 -16.15 9.94 10.93
N ALA A 266 -16.49 10.81 11.90
CA ALA A 266 -16.37 12.26 11.74
C ALA A 266 -14.96 12.70 11.31
N GLY A 267 -14.90 13.47 10.22
CA GLY A 267 -13.66 14.12 9.78
C GLY A 267 -13.44 15.46 10.51
N LYS A 268 -12.18 15.77 10.84
CA LYS A 268 -11.78 16.99 11.54
C LYS A 268 -11.29 18.08 10.58
N CYS A 269 -11.62 19.34 10.88
CA CYS A 269 -11.16 20.51 10.14
C CYS A 269 -9.62 20.56 9.99
N GLY A 270 -9.14 20.90 8.79
CA GLY A 270 -7.72 21.11 8.50
C GLY A 270 -6.86 19.84 8.51
N THR A 271 -7.45 18.68 8.16
CA THR A 271 -6.76 17.38 8.10
C THR A 271 -6.70 16.86 6.64
N ILE A 272 -6.90 15.57 6.39
CA ILE A 272 -6.93 14.94 5.06
C ILE A 272 -8.37 14.49 4.71
N PRO A 273 -8.74 14.36 3.42
CA PRO A 273 -10.09 13.91 3.01
C PRO A 273 -10.55 12.59 3.67
N GLN A 274 -9.61 11.70 3.95
CA GLN A 274 -9.79 10.38 4.56
C GLN A 274 -9.94 10.41 6.09
N ASP A 275 -9.83 11.58 6.75
CA ASP A 275 -9.85 11.66 8.21
C ASP A 275 -11.16 11.10 8.80
N MET A 276 -11.00 10.18 9.75
CA MET A 276 -12.06 9.58 10.56
C MET A 276 -11.61 9.63 12.03
N SER A 277 -11.13 10.78 12.48
CA SER A 277 -10.70 10.97 13.87
C SER A 277 -11.86 10.83 14.86
N GLY A 278 -13.11 10.95 14.40
CA GLY A 278 -14.32 10.63 15.15
C GLY A 278 -14.71 11.71 16.15
N HIS A 279 -15.60 11.36 17.08
CA HIS A 279 -15.93 12.26 18.20
C HIS A 279 -14.75 12.37 19.18
N PRO A 280 -14.48 13.52 19.83
CA PRO A 280 -13.39 13.68 20.80
C PRO A 280 -13.33 12.63 21.93
N ASP A 281 -14.48 12.14 22.39
CA ASP A 281 -14.58 11.09 23.42
C ASP A 281 -14.39 9.66 22.85
N ASN A 282 -14.23 9.51 21.53
CA ASN A 282 -13.87 8.28 20.83
C ASN A 282 -12.46 8.37 20.22
N PRO A 283 -11.37 8.30 21.02
CA PRO A 283 -9.99 8.36 20.54
C PRO A 283 -9.53 7.13 19.71
N ARG A 284 -10.47 6.27 19.29
CA ARG A 284 -10.24 5.12 18.38
C ARG A 284 -10.91 5.28 17.00
N GLY A 285 -11.74 6.31 16.80
CA GLY A 285 -12.51 6.50 15.57
C GLY A 285 -13.23 5.20 15.13
N PRO A 286 -12.97 4.68 13.91
CA PRO A 286 -13.65 3.50 13.38
C PRO A 286 -13.25 2.19 14.07
N ALA A 287 -12.10 2.10 14.73
CA ALA A 287 -11.72 0.88 15.46
C ALA A 287 -12.63 0.60 16.68
N GLN A 288 -13.35 1.61 17.19
CA GLN A 288 -14.39 1.41 18.19
C GLN A 288 -15.66 0.78 17.60
N LEU A 289 -15.93 0.93 16.29
CA LEU A 289 -17.08 0.30 15.63
C LEU A 289 -16.94 -1.22 15.63
N ALA A 290 -15.73 -1.74 15.39
CA ALA A 290 -15.42 -3.17 15.44
C ALA A 290 -15.67 -3.74 16.85
N ILE A 291 -15.23 -3.02 17.88
CA ILE A 291 -15.46 -3.36 19.29
C ILE A 291 -16.96 -3.37 19.62
N ASP A 292 -17.69 -2.33 19.23
CA ASP A 292 -19.11 -2.19 19.54
C ASP A 292 -19.98 -3.21 18.79
N ALA A 293 -19.64 -3.53 17.54
CA ALA A 293 -20.34 -4.53 16.74
C ALA A 293 -20.21 -5.95 17.32
N VAL A 294 -19.00 -6.37 17.74
CA VAL A 294 -18.83 -7.69 18.38
C VAL A 294 -19.43 -7.73 19.78
N ASN A 295 -19.41 -6.62 20.52
CA ASN A 295 -20.07 -6.50 21.82
C ASN A 295 -21.60 -6.64 21.69
N ALA A 296 -22.19 -5.96 20.71
CA ALA A 296 -23.62 -6.05 20.42
C ALA A 296 -24.01 -7.46 19.94
N LEU A 297 -23.21 -8.11 19.07
CA LEU A 297 -23.45 -9.49 18.67
C LEU A 297 -23.32 -10.49 19.84
N ALA A 298 -22.28 -10.37 20.67
CA ALA A 298 -22.09 -11.23 21.85
C ALA A 298 -23.23 -11.08 22.87
N ALA A 299 -23.77 -9.86 23.05
CA ALA A 299 -24.92 -9.61 23.91
C ALA A 299 -26.25 -10.15 23.33
N GLN A 300 -26.45 -10.03 22.01
CA GLN A 300 -27.65 -10.52 21.33
C GLN A 300 -27.66 -12.05 21.15
N ASN A 301 -26.49 -12.66 20.94
CA ASN A 301 -26.29 -14.10 20.80
C ASN A 301 -25.06 -14.57 21.61
N PRO A 302 -25.21 -14.79 22.93
CA PRO A 302 -24.15 -15.37 23.78
C PRO A 302 -23.73 -16.81 23.39
N SER A 303 -24.44 -17.43 22.44
CA SER A 303 -24.15 -18.75 21.85
C SER A 303 -23.56 -18.67 20.44
N PHE A 304 -23.13 -17.49 19.98
CA PHE A 304 -22.49 -17.34 18.67
C PHE A 304 -21.18 -18.17 18.59
N PRO A 305 -20.95 -18.91 17.50
CA PRO A 305 -19.79 -19.81 17.39
C PRO A 305 -18.54 -19.02 16.94
N TRP A 306 -17.96 -18.22 17.82
CA TRP A 306 -16.75 -17.42 17.54
C TRP A 306 -15.58 -18.27 17.06
N ALA A 307 -15.32 -19.40 17.74
CA ALA A 307 -14.27 -20.37 17.39
C ALA A 307 -14.49 -21.12 16.05
N ASP A 308 -15.52 -20.77 15.28
CA ASP A 308 -15.77 -21.26 13.93
C ASP A 308 -15.08 -20.36 12.87
N TYR A 309 -14.60 -19.17 13.28
CA TYR A 309 -13.95 -18.12 12.49
C TYR A 309 -12.53 -17.78 13.01
N ASP A 310 -11.90 -18.74 13.68
CA ASP A 310 -10.55 -18.72 14.27
C ASP A 310 -9.90 -20.04 13.83
N LYS A 311 -9.14 -20.02 12.73
CA LYS A 311 -8.75 -21.17 11.90
C LYS A 311 -7.37 -21.02 11.25
N GLU A 312 -6.82 -19.81 11.13
CA GLU A 312 -5.60 -19.52 10.38
C GLU A 312 -4.60 -18.65 11.17
N ASP A 313 -3.62 -19.27 11.86
CA ASP A 313 -2.40 -18.58 12.30
C ASP A 313 -1.63 -18.06 11.07
N THR A 314 -1.97 -16.83 10.69
CA THR A 314 -1.36 -16.11 9.56
C THR A 314 0.10 -15.74 9.85
N SER A 315 0.51 -15.76 11.11
CA SER A 315 1.83 -15.30 11.56
C SER A 315 2.89 -16.41 11.63
N ASP A 316 2.49 -17.68 11.85
CA ASP A 316 3.39 -18.78 12.25
C ASP A 316 4.02 -18.46 13.63
N TYR A 317 3.14 -18.20 14.61
CA TYR A 317 3.45 -17.60 15.93
C TYR A 317 4.29 -18.52 16.83
N ASP A 318 3.95 -19.81 16.87
CA ASP A 318 4.71 -20.80 17.64
C ASP A 318 5.91 -21.39 16.87
N GLY A 319 5.97 -21.14 15.55
CA GLY A 319 7.07 -21.48 14.67
C GLY A 319 7.10 -22.92 14.17
N ASP A 320 6.00 -23.68 14.27
CA ASP A 320 5.91 -25.06 13.76
C ASP A 320 5.76 -25.12 12.20
N GLY A 321 5.23 -24.06 11.58
CA GLY A 321 4.98 -23.95 10.14
C GLY A 321 3.60 -24.36 9.64
N ASN A 322 2.59 -24.47 10.52
CA ASN A 322 1.21 -24.87 10.20
C ASN A 322 0.19 -23.70 10.20
N TYR A 323 0.21 -22.90 9.12
CA TYR A 323 -0.73 -21.79 8.84
C TYR A 323 -2.24 -22.17 8.69
N ASP A 324 -2.65 -23.37 9.09
CA ASP A 324 -4.02 -23.90 8.98
C ASP A 324 -4.54 -24.38 10.36
N GLU A 325 -4.22 -23.66 11.44
CA GLU A 325 -4.73 -23.91 12.80
C GLU A 325 -5.04 -22.62 13.60
N PRO A 326 -5.83 -22.69 14.70
CA PRO A 326 -6.33 -21.50 15.40
C PRO A 326 -5.29 -20.83 16.31
N ASP A 327 -5.21 -19.49 16.23
CA ASP A 327 -4.31 -18.65 17.03
C ASP A 327 -5.03 -17.97 18.22
N GLY A 328 -6.36 -17.95 18.23
CA GLY A 328 -7.21 -17.29 19.22
C GLY A 328 -7.74 -15.91 18.79
N VAL A 329 -7.55 -15.51 17.53
CA VAL A 329 -8.08 -14.30 16.89
C VAL A 329 -9.12 -14.70 15.83
N ILE A 330 -10.06 -13.82 15.51
CA ILE A 330 -10.96 -13.99 14.36
C ILE A 330 -10.15 -13.76 13.07
N ASP A 331 -10.10 -14.77 12.20
CA ASP A 331 -9.30 -14.79 10.96
C ASP A 331 -9.52 -13.53 10.12
N HIS A 332 -10.79 -13.22 9.86
CA HIS A 332 -11.24 -12.20 8.91
C HIS A 332 -12.57 -11.58 9.38
N LEU A 333 -12.51 -10.43 10.06
CA LEU A 333 -13.70 -9.65 10.41
C LEU A 333 -14.04 -8.66 9.28
N VAL A 334 -15.27 -8.73 8.76
CA VAL A 334 -15.80 -7.78 7.77
C VAL A 334 -17.03 -7.09 8.36
N MET A 335 -17.05 -5.77 8.36
CA MET A 335 -18.20 -4.95 8.71
C MET A 335 -18.79 -4.29 7.48
N ILE A 336 -20.12 -4.20 7.44
CA ILE A 336 -20.85 -3.43 6.42
C ILE A 336 -21.73 -2.43 7.15
N HIS A 337 -21.37 -1.15 7.13
CA HIS A 337 -22.11 -0.11 7.82
C HIS A 337 -23.28 0.41 6.99
N ALA A 338 -24.35 0.86 7.65
CA ALA A 338 -25.45 1.58 7.01
C ALA A 338 -24.94 2.91 6.43
N GLY A 339 -25.56 3.39 5.35
CA GLY A 339 -25.16 4.65 4.71
C GLY A 339 -24.06 4.50 3.67
N ALA A 340 -23.65 5.64 3.09
CA ALA A 340 -22.85 5.69 1.87
C ALA A 340 -21.40 6.13 2.10
N ASP A 341 -20.50 5.67 1.22
CA ASP A 341 -19.06 5.89 1.31
C ASP A 341 -18.65 7.37 1.34
N LYS A 342 -17.83 7.76 2.33
CA LYS A 342 -17.12 9.04 2.34
C LYS A 342 -16.30 9.26 1.07
N SER A 343 -15.67 8.22 0.50
CA SER A 343 -14.91 8.30 -0.75
C SER A 343 -15.77 8.68 -1.98
N GLY A 344 -17.11 8.52 -1.86
CA GLY A 344 -18.12 8.88 -2.84
C GLY A 344 -18.99 10.07 -2.43
N GLY A 345 -18.55 10.89 -1.48
CA GLY A 345 -19.30 12.08 -1.02
C GLY A 345 -20.10 11.90 0.27
N GLY A 346 -20.15 10.68 0.85
CA GLY A 346 -20.73 10.42 2.17
C GLY A 346 -22.27 10.46 2.27
N GLY A 347 -23.00 10.45 1.16
CA GLY A 347 -24.47 10.36 1.20
C GLY A 347 -25.17 11.60 1.79
N ALA A 348 -25.97 11.41 2.85
CA ALA A 348 -26.60 12.49 3.60
C ALA A 348 -25.75 12.94 4.79
N GLU A 349 -24.81 12.10 5.19
CA GLU A 349 -23.91 12.21 6.34
C GLU A 349 -22.63 13.00 5.96
N GLY A 350 -22.22 12.94 4.69
CA GLY A 350 -21.15 13.77 4.11
C GLY A 350 -19.79 13.54 4.79
N THR A 351 -19.23 14.59 5.40
CA THR A 351 -17.97 14.52 6.14
C THR A 351 -18.06 13.74 7.46
N TYR A 352 -19.27 13.36 7.89
CA TYR A 352 -19.50 12.48 9.03
C TYR A 352 -19.46 10.98 8.69
N ALA A 353 -19.59 10.63 7.40
CA ALA A 353 -19.57 9.25 6.94
C ALA A 353 -18.20 8.58 7.16
N ILE A 354 -18.21 7.25 7.24
CA ILE A 354 -17.02 6.41 7.22
C ILE A 354 -16.52 6.27 5.76
N TRP A 355 -15.20 6.37 5.60
CA TRP A 355 -14.50 5.99 4.37
C TRP A 355 -14.20 4.49 4.44
N ALA A 356 -14.52 3.75 3.38
CA ALA A 356 -14.23 2.31 3.25
C ALA A 356 -12.73 1.98 3.55
N HIS A 357 -12.42 0.97 4.38
CA HIS A 357 -11.03 0.65 4.73
C HIS A 357 -10.80 -0.75 5.31
N SER A 358 -9.54 -1.21 5.30
CA SER A 358 -9.00 -2.32 6.09
C SER A 358 -8.06 -1.77 7.16
N SER A 359 -8.12 -2.29 8.39
CA SER A 359 -7.38 -1.73 9.54
C SER A 359 -7.24 -2.79 10.65
N SER A 360 -6.76 -2.41 11.83
CA SER A 360 -6.85 -3.25 13.02
C SER A 360 -7.18 -2.49 14.32
N VAL A 361 -7.78 -3.21 15.26
CA VAL A 361 -7.86 -2.82 16.67
C VAL A 361 -6.49 -3.04 17.29
N ALA A 362 -5.72 -1.96 17.48
CA ALA A 362 -4.39 -1.99 18.08
C ALA A 362 -4.41 -2.64 19.48
N GLY A 363 -3.55 -3.64 19.71
CA GLY A 363 -3.54 -4.47 20.93
C GLY A 363 -4.63 -5.55 20.99
N GLY A 364 -5.51 -5.59 19.99
CA GLY A 364 -6.66 -6.47 19.90
C GLY A 364 -7.75 -6.21 20.95
N TYR A 365 -8.88 -6.89 20.80
CA TYR A 365 -9.98 -6.83 21.76
C TYR A 365 -10.61 -8.21 21.98
N THR A 366 -10.66 -8.69 23.23
CA THR A 366 -11.26 -9.99 23.57
C THR A 366 -12.78 -9.87 23.62
N VAL A 367 -13.46 -10.69 22.82
CA VAL A 367 -14.93 -10.68 22.68
C VAL A 367 -15.59 -11.15 23.99
N PRO A 368 -16.56 -10.40 24.56
CA PRO A 368 -17.10 -10.67 25.88
C PRO A 368 -17.66 -12.09 26.06
N GLY A 369 -17.31 -12.72 27.18
CA GLY A 369 -17.72 -14.10 27.49
C GLY A 369 -16.92 -15.18 26.76
N THR A 370 -15.90 -14.82 25.97
CA THR A 370 -15.03 -15.73 25.24
C THR A 370 -13.56 -15.51 25.58
N ASN A 371 -12.68 -16.37 25.05
CA ASN A 371 -11.23 -16.13 25.02
C ASN A 371 -10.76 -15.58 23.66
N VAL A 372 -11.63 -15.50 22.66
CA VAL A 372 -11.30 -15.13 21.27
C VAL A 372 -11.15 -13.61 21.16
N LYS A 373 -10.20 -13.16 20.34
CA LYS A 373 -9.94 -11.74 20.07
C LYS A 373 -10.42 -11.34 18.67
N ILE A 374 -10.64 -10.05 18.47
CA ILE A 374 -10.52 -9.41 17.16
C ILE A 374 -9.24 -8.57 17.10
N SER A 375 -8.67 -8.42 15.92
CA SER A 375 -7.62 -7.43 15.65
C SER A 375 -7.85 -6.79 14.29
N ASN A 376 -7.43 -7.43 13.20
CA ASN A 376 -7.73 -7.01 11.83
C ASN A 376 -9.25 -6.91 11.60
N TYR A 377 -9.66 -5.87 10.88
CA TYR A 377 -11.03 -5.69 10.43
C TYR A 377 -11.08 -4.94 9.09
N ILE A 378 -12.05 -5.32 8.27
CA ILE A 378 -12.47 -4.61 7.07
C ILE A 378 -13.78 -3.89 7.39
N VAL A 379 -13.99 -2.67 6.89
CA VAL A 379 -15.27 -1.96 6.97
C VAL A 379 -15.64 -1.35 5.63
N GLN A 380 -16.90 -1.52 5.23
CA GLN A 380 -17.44 -1.11 3.94
C GLN A 380 -18.83 -0.46 4.10
N PRO A 381 -19.19 0.53 3.27
CA PRO A 381 -20.53 1.11 3.24
C PRO A 381 -21.55 0.19 2.57
N GLU A 382 -22.83 0.45 2.83
CA GLU A 382 -23.99 -0.34 2.39
C GLU A 382 -24.09 -0.48 0.87
N ASP A 383 -23.72 0.56 0.10
CA ASP A 383 -23.81 0.57 -1.37
C ASP A 383 -22.65 -0.14 -2.09
N SER A 384 -21.71 -0.75 -1.35
CA SER A 384 -20.48 -1.32 -1.90
C SER A 384 -20.71 -2.54 -2.79
N GLY A 385 -20.06 -2.57 -3.95
CA GLY A 385 -19.99 -3.74 -4.82
C GLY A 385 -18.81 -4.66 -4.51
N VAL A 386 -18.82 -5.86 -5.12
CA VAL A 386 -17.79 -6.92 -4.99
C VAL A 386 -16.35 -6.41 -4.99
N GLY A 387 -16.05 -5.39 -5.79
CA GLY A 387 -14.69 -4.95 -6.06
C GLY A 387 -13.93 -4.31 -4.90
N VAL A 388 -14.58 -3.55 -4.00
CA VAL A 388 -13.86 -3.03 -2.82
C VAL A 388 -13.78 -4.08 -1.72
N PHE A 389 -14.83 -4.90 -1.50
CA PHE A 389 -14.70 -6.11 -0.66
C PHE A 389 -13.53 -7.00 -1.10
N ALA A 390 -13.29 -7.15 -2.41
CA ALA A 390 -12.17 -7.90 -2.94
C ALA A 390 -10.81 -7.18 -2.78
N HIS A 391 -10.80 -5.85 -2.77
CA HIS A 391 -9.62 -5.00 -2.57
C HIS A 391 -9.15 -5.02 -1.10
N GLU A 392 -10.02 -4.71 -0.15
CA GLU A 392 -9.68 -4.73 1.28
C GLU A 392 -9.20 -6.11 1.74
N TYR A 393 -9.83 -7.16 1.23
CA TYR A 393 -9.41 -8.53 1.51
C TYR A 393 -8.04 -8.88 0.89
N GLY A 394 -7.58 -8.13 -0.11
CA GLY A 394 -6.20 -8.15 -0.57
C GLY A 394 -5.22 -7.63 0.49
N HIS A 395 -5.56 -6.57 1.21
CA HIS A 395 -4.77 -6.06 2.34
C HIS A 395 -4.74 -7.05 3.51
N ASP A 396 -5.85 -7.74 3.79
CA ASP A 396 -5.90 -8.75 4.83
C ASP A 396 -5.03 -9.98 4.48
N LEU A 397 -4.89 -10.31 3.19
CA LEU A 397 -3.89 -11.24 2.66
C LEU A 397 -2.44 -10.67 2.63
N GLY A 398 -2.25 -9.41 3.05
CA GLY A 398 -0.95 -8.74 3.16
C GLY A 398 -0.48 -7.98 1.92
N LEU A 399 -1.32 -7.82 0.88
CA LEU A 399 -0.97 -7.01 -0.29
C LEU A 399 -0.97 -5.51 0.04
N PRO A 400 0.00 -4.75 -0.47
CA PRO A 400 0.05 -3.30 -0.29
C PRO A 400 -0.87 -2.57 -1.28
N ASP A 401 -1.01 -1.26 -1.08
CA ASP A 401 -1.57 -0.38 -2.09
C ASP A 401 -0.63 -0.19 -3.26
N LEU A 402 -1.21 -0.23 -4.46
CA LEU A 402 -0.53 0.05 -5.72
C LEU A 402 -0.91 1.39 -6.34
N TYR A 403 -1.82 2.17 -5.72
CA TYR A 403 -2.00 3.59 -6.01
C TYR A 403 -1.07 4.47 -5.13
N ASP A 404 -1.05 5.80 -5.32
CA ASP A 404 -0.32 6.74 -4.45
C ASP A 404 -1.24 7.08 -3.27
N THR A 405 -0.93 6.59 -2.06
CA THR A 405 -1.82 6.80 -0.90
C THR A 405 -1.83 8.26 -0.44
N SER A 406 -0.74 8.99 -0.70
CA SER A 406 -0.48 10.31 -0.14
C SER A 406 -1.39 11.43 -0.64
N GLY A 407 -2.19 11.17 -1.69
CA GLY A 407 -3.02 12.18 -2.36
C GLY A 407 -2.24 13.26 -3.10
N ASN A 408 -0.90 13.28 -3.04
CA ASN A 408 -0.05 14.26 -3.71
C ASN A 408 0.17 13.97 -5.21
N GLY A 409 -0.33 12.82 -5.69
CA GLY A 409 -0.11 12.33 -7.05
C GLY A 409 -0.95 11.11 -7.38
N ASP A 410 -0.76 10.59 -8.59
CA ASP A 410 -1.53 9.47 -9.16
C ASP A 410 -0.61 8.45 -9.84
N SER A 411 -0.51 7.23 -9.29
CA SER A 411 0.25 6.15 -9.95
C SER A 411 -0.50 5.63 -11.18
N ALA A 412 0.18 5.46 -12.32
CA ALA A 412 -0.40 4.96 -13.58
C ALA A 412 -0.73 3.45 -13.61
N VAL A 413 -1.08 2.86 -12.46
CA VAL A 413 -1.58 1.49 -12.29
C VAL A 413 -3.09 1.46 -12.56
N ASP A 414 -3.84 2.37 -11.94
CA ASP A 414 -5.29 2.59 -12.13
C ASP A 414 -6.12 1.29 -12.24
N PHE A 415 -6.93 1.16 -13.28
CA PHE A 415 -7.80 0.00 -13.50
C PHE A 415 -7.07 -1.24 -14.05
N TRP A 416 -5.73 -1.26 -14.11
CA TRP A 416 -4.99 -2.49 -14.43
C TRP A 416 -4.86 -3.44 -13.24
N ASP A 417 -5.02 -2.97 -12.01
CA ASP A 417 -4.86 -3.79 -10.81
C ASP A 417 -6.03 -3.67 -9.83
N LEU A 418 -6.37 -4.79 -9.17
CA LEU A 418 -7.31 -4.81 -8.06
C LEU A 418 -6.80 -3.96 -6.89
N MET A 419 -5.49 -3.96 -6.60
CA MET A 419 -4.89 -3.18 -5.51
C MET A 419 -4.70 -1.69 -5.87
N SER A 420 -5.51 -1.20 -6.80
CA SER A 420 -5.58 0.18 -7.27
C SER A 420 -7.03 0.45 -7.73
N SER A 421 -7.26 1.35 -8.67
CA SER A 421 -8.62 1.71 -9.13
C SER A 421 -9.38 0.56 -9.79
N GLY A 422 -8.75 -0.58 -10.10
CA GLY A 422 -9.39 -1.76 -10.70
C GLY A 422 -10.49 -2.38 -9.84
N SER A 423 -10.49 -2.14 -8.53
CA SER A 423 -11.60 -2.40 -7.62
C SER A 423 -12.92 -1.75 -8.06
N HIS A 424 -12.89 -0.57 -8.69
CA HIS A 424 -14.11 0.15 -9.10
C HIS A 424 -14.67 -0.25 -10.46
N ALA A 425 -14.00 -1.13 -11.23
CA ALA A 425 -14.42 -1.47 -12.58
C ALA A 425 -15.79 -2.15 -12.64
N GLY A 426 -16.55 -1.86 -13.70
CA GLY A 426 -17.74 -2.64 -14.05
C GLY A 426 -18.81 -1.90 -14.86
N PRO A 427 -19.79 -2.64 -15.40
CA PRO A 427 -20.94 -2.07 -16.13
C PRO A 427 -21.79 -1.12 -15.25
N ILE A 428 -21.66 -1.29 -13.95
CA ILE A 428 -22.00 -0.41 -12.82
C ILE A 428 -20.79 -0.49 -11.86
N ILE A 429 -20.58 0.50 -10.98
CA ILE A 429 -19.38 0.53 -10.13
C ILE A 429 -19.17 -0.76 -9.33
N GLN A 430 -17.90 -1.18 -9.17
CA GLN A 430 -17.45 -2.31 -8.33
C GLN A 430 -18.05 -3.69 -8.66
N ALA A 431 -18.92 -3.80 -9.66
CA ALA A 431 -19.61 -5.04 -10.00
C ALA A 431 -18.70 -6.04 -10.75
N MET A 432 -17.67 -5.57 -11.45
CA MET A 432 -16.78 -6.41 -12.23
C MET A 432 -15.34 -5.90 -12.10
N PRO A 433 -14.75 -5.98 -10.89
CA PRO A 433 -13.38 -5.56 -10.65
C PRO A 433 -12.40 -6.29 -11.58
N THR A 434 -11.30 -5.64 -11.92
CA THR A 434 -10.24 -6.25 -12.73
C THR A 434 -9.38 -7.18 -11.87
N HIS A 435 -8.57 -8.02 -12.52
CA HIS A 435 -7.65 -8.91 -11.79
C HIS A 435 -6.52 -8.12 -11.12
N MET A 436 -6.08 -8.63 -9.96
CA MET A 436 -4.72 -8.41 -9.44
C MET A 436 -3.66 -8.67 -10.53
N GLY A 437 -2.51 -8.02 -10.46
CA GLY A 437 -1.42 -8.17 -11.40
C GLY A 437 -0.69 -9.52 -11.34
N LEU A 438 0.43 -9.61 -12.04
CA LEU A 438 1.30 -10.80 -12.02
C LEU A 438 2.15 -10.88 -10.74
N TRP A 439 2.45 -9.75 -10.10
CA TRP A 439 3.29 -9.73 -8.89
C TRP A 439 2.54 -10.30 -7.68
N ASP A 440 1.33 -9.81 -7.46
CA ASP A 440 0.43 -10.09 -6.34
C ASP A 440 0.07 -11.58 -6.34
N LYS A 441 -0.41 -12.06 -7.49
CA LYS A 441 -0.64 -13.50 -7.73
C LYS A 441 0.64 -14.30 -7.56
N TRP A 442 1.82 -13.77 -7.87
CA TRP A 442 3.08 -14.51 -7.71
C TRP A 442 3.51 -14.61 -6.25
N VAL A 443 3.46 -13.53 -5.46
CA VAL A 443 3.81 -13.57 -4.02
C VAL A 443 2.80 -14.37 -3.19
N LEU A 444 1.52 -14.33 -3.58
CA LEU A 444 0.47 -15.23 -3.08
C LEU A 444 0.60 -16.67 -3.62
N GLY A 445 1.49 -16.94 -4.58
CA GLY A 445 1.73 -18.27 -5.17
C GLY A 445 0.71 -18.74 -6.21
N TRP A 446 -0.32 -17.95 -6.51
CA TRP A 446 -1.37 -18.22 -7.51
C TRP A 446 -0.88 -18.12 -8.97
N ALA A 447 0.30 -17.54 -9.22
CA ALA A 447 0.95 -17.48 -10.53
C ALA A 447 2.39 -18.03 -10.51
N ASN A 448 2.76 -18.71 -11.60
CA ASN A 448 4.09 -19.22 -11.84
C ASN A 448 4.75 -18.58 -13.09
N PRO A 449 5.24 -17.33 -12.98
CA PRO A 449 5.89 -16.64 -14.08
C PRO A 449 7.23 -17.29 -14.45
N LYS A 450 7.54 -17.29 -15.75
CA LYS A 450 8.79 -17.81 -16.27
C LYS A 450 9.97 -16.93 -15.83
N ILE A 451 10.79 -17.43 -14.91
CA ILE A 451 12.01 -16.73 -14.47
C ILE A 451 13.06 -16.72 -15.60
N ILE A 452 13.68 -15.56 -15.80
CA ILE A 452 14.76 -15.32 -16.76
C ILE A 452 15.89 -14.55 -16.07
N GLU A 453 17.10 -15.12 -16.05
CA GLU A 453 18.25 -14.56 -15.34
C GLU A 453 19.15 -13.62 -16.19
N PRO A 454 19.86 -12.67 -15.55
CA PRO A 454 20.93 -11.87 -16.15
C PRO A 454 21.99 -12.72 -16.88
N GLY A 455 22.32 -12.33 -18.11
CA GLY A 455 23.24 -13.05 -18.98
C GLY A 455 22.71 -14.38 -19.53
N GLY A 456 21.40 -14.63 -19.40
CA GLY A 456 20.74 -15.78 -20.01
C GLY A 456 20.77 -15.77 -21.56
N ARG A 457 20.14 -16.78 -22.18
CA ARG A 457 19.94 -16.80 -23.63
C ARG A 457 18.64 -16.06 -24.00
N LYS A 458 18.63 -15.40 -25.16
CA LYS A 458 17.40 -14.90 -25.79
C LYS A 458 16.49 -16.09 -26.13
N GLN A 459 15.20 -15.97 -25.87
CA GLN A 459 14.27 -17.10 -25.95
C GLN A 459 12.87 -16.68 -26.40
N MET A 460 12.15 -17.60 -27.03
CA MET A 460 10.72 -17.45 -27.34
C MET A 460 9.88 -18.25 -26.34
N MET A 461 8.74 -17.70 -25.95
CA MET A 461 7.75 -18.37 -25.10
C MET A 461 6.35 -17.87 -25.41
N VAL A 462 5.33 -18.67 -25.11
CA VAL A 462 3.94 -18.25 -25.19
C VAL A 462 3.47 -17.89 -23.79
N VAL A 463 3.09 -16.64 -23.58
CA VAL A 463 2.50 -16.16 -22.31
C VAL A 463 0.98 -16.17 -22.46
N GLY A 464 0.30 -16.84 -21.53
CA GLY A 464 -1.15 -16.96 -21.50
C GLY A 464 -1.83 -15.74 -20.85
N GLN A 465 -3.14 -15.61 -21.08
CA GLN A 465 -3.95 -14.63 -20.37
C GLN A 465 -3.89 -14.82 -18.85
N THR A 466 -3.77 -13.72 -18.08
CA THR A 466 -3.61 -13.75 -16.62
C THR A 466 -4.83 -14.36 -15.90
N SER A 467 -6.05 -14.13 -16.41
CA SER A 467 -7.29 -14.48 -15.72
C SER A 467 -7.62 -15.97 -15.76
N ARG A 468 -7.52 -16.59 -16.94
CA ARG A 468 -7.70 -18.04 -17.13
C ARG A 468 -6.65 -18.59 -18.06
N THR A 469 -5.45 -18.81 -17.52
CA THR A 469 -4.24 -19.12 -18.30
C THR A 469 -4.38 -20.46 -19.07
N PRO A 470 -4.18 -20.50 -20.40
CA PRO A 470 -4.27 -21.72 -21.18
C PRO A 470 -3.22 -22.76 -20.77
N LYS A 471 -3.61 -24.04 -20.75
CA LYS A 471 -2.69 -25.13 -20.42
C LYS A 471 -1.56 -25.22 -21.46
N GLY A 472 -0.31 -25.08 -21.00
CA GLY A 472 0.88 -25.16 -21.84
C GLY A 472 1.43 -23.80 -22.30
N THR A 473 0.87 -22.69 -21.82
CA THR A 473 1.51 -21.36 -21.86
C THR A 473 2.09 -21.03 -20.49
N GLU A 474 3.10 -20.16 -20.44
CA GLU A 474 3.60 -19.59 -19.18
C GLU A 474 2.56 -18.62 -18.59
N ASP A 475 2.44 -18.53 -17.27
CA ASP A 475 1.53 -17.57 -16.59
C ASP A 475 1.94 -16.10 -16.81
N GLY A 476 3.21 -15.89 -17.16
CA GLY A 476 3.87 -14.59 -17.26
C GLY A 476 5.38 -14.79 -17.38
N VAL A 477 6.15 -13.71 -17.26
CA VAL A 477 7.62 -13.74 -17.26
C VAL A 477 8.13 -12.86 -16.13
N ARG A 478 9.11 -13.34 -15.35
CA ARG A 478 9.90 -12.52 -14.42
C ARG A 478 11.32 -12.41 -14.96
N ILE A 479 11.70 -11.23 -15.44
CA ILE A 479 13.02 -10.94 -15.98
C ILE A 479 13.85 -10.32 -14.86
N ASN A 480 14.63 -11.15 -14.19
CA ASN A 480 15.54 -10.71 -13.13
C ASN A 480 16.58 -9.75 -13.73
N LEU A 481 16.86 -8.66 -13.01
CA LEU A 481 17.94 -7.72 -13.31
C LEU A 481 19.11 -8.00 -12.35
N PRO A 482 20.32 -7.44 -12.59
CA PRO A 482 21.32 -7.31 -11.53
C PRO A 482 20.74 -6.52 -10.34
N ASP A 483 21.12 -6.87 -9.11
CA ASP A 483 20.63 -6.18 -7.91
C ASP A 483 20.90 -4.67 -7.98
N LYS A 484 19.92 -3.87 -7.58
CA LYS A 484 20.03 -2.41 -7.51
C LYS A 484 20.98 -2.06 -6.37
N HIS A 485 22.10 -1.44 -6.70
CA HIS A 485 22.96 -0.81 -5.70
C HIS A 485 22.32 0.50 -5.25
N VAL A 486 22.12 0.67 -3.95
CA VAL A 486 21.51 1.85 -3.34
C VAL A 486 22.47 2.43 -2.31
N VAL A 487 23.19 3.48 -2.70
CA VAL A 487 24.02 4.27 -1.77
C VAL A 487 23.08 5.08 -0.88
N MET A 488 22.95 4.72 0.39
CA MET A 488 22.15 5.45 1.38
C MET A 488 22.93 6.65 1.91
N SER A 489 24.21 6.44 2.17
CA SER A 489 25.21 7.46 2.47
C SER A 489 26.58 6.95 2.01
N THR A 490 27.55 7.83 1.85
CA THR A 490 28.97 7.45 1.64
C THR A 490 29.70 7.72 2.95
N PRO A 491 30.50 6.80 3.52
CA PRO A 491 31.33 7.05 4.70
C PRO A 491 32.09 8.39 4.63
N HIS A 492 32.22 9.08 5.77
CA HIS A 492 32.88 10.38 5.85
C HIS A 492 34.40 10.20 5.72
N SER A 493 34.95 9.18 6.38
CA SER A 493 36.28 8.64 6.09
C SER A 493 36.21 7.13 5.82
N GLY A 494 37.37 6.45 5.73
CA GLY A 494 37.43 4.99 5.61
C GLY A 494 36.63 4.37 4.45
N ALA A 495 35.87 3.33 4.80
CA ALA A 495 34.99 2.53 3.95
C ALA A 495 33.74 2.00 4.71
N ASN A 496 33.62 2.30 6.00
CA ASN A 496 32.55 1.87 6.90
C ASN A 496 32.06 3.07 7.73
N LEU A 497 30.83 2.99 8.21
CA LEU A 497 30.20 3.92 9.14
C LEU A 497 29.32 3.14 10.14
N TRP A 498 28.88 3.76 11.23
CA TRP A 498 27.80 3.20 12.04
C TRP A 498 26.45 3.68 11.50
N TRP A 499 25.59 2.75 11.13
CA TRP A 499 24.23 3.01 10.66
C TRP A 499 23.21 2.43 11.65
N SER A 500 22.16 3.19 11.97
CA SER A 500 21.09 2.76 12.88
C SER A 500 20.24 1.61 12.35
N ASN A 501 20.32 1.36 11.04
CA ASN A 501 19.36 0.59 10.25
C ASN A 501 17.97 1.26 10.17
N ASN A 502 17.15 0.81 9.24
CA ASN A 502 15.77 1.22 9.03
C ASN A 502 14.83 -0.01 8.94
N ASP A 503 15.07 -0.99 9.84
CA ASP A 503 14.43 -2.31 9.83
C ASP A 503 13.53 -2.60 11.06
N GLN A 504 13.02 -1.55 11.72
CA GLN A 504 12.28 -1.67 12.97
C GLN A 504 11.33 -0.48 13.27
N SER A 505 10.03 -0.66 13.02
CA SER A 505 8.98 0.14 13.67
C SER A 505 9.05 0.02 15.19
N TRP A 506 8.67 1.05 15.95
CA TRP A 506 8.72 1.09 17.42
C TRP A 506 10.09 0.67 18.00
N GLY A 507 11.17 0.89 17.24
CA GLY A 507 12.52 0.51 17.60
C GLY A 507 13.05 1.37 18.74
N ASP A 508 13.87 0.75 19.61
CA ASP A 508 14.65 1.43 20.64
C ASP A 508 16.11 0.93 20.58
N SER A 509 16.74 1.19 19.43
CA SER A 509 18.04 0.63 19.05
C SER A 509 19.20 1.51 19.52
N LYS A 510 20.17 0.89 20.21
CA LYS A 510 21.21 1.58 20.98
C LYS A 510 22.63 1.19 20.53
N LEU A 511 23.57 2.13 20.58
CA LEU A 511 25.00 1.93 20.32
C LEU A 511 25.81 2.58 21.45
N THR A 512 26.45 1.78 22.30
CA THR A 512 27.01 2.22 23.60
C THR A 512 28.53 2.03 23.68
N ARG A 513 29.26 2.93 24.36
CA ARG A 513 30.74 2.86 24.51
C ARG A 513 31.32 3.43 25.82
N THR A 514 32.32 2.70 26.31
CA THR A 514 33.52 3.09 27.11
C THR A 514 34.30 4.37 26.70
N VAL A 515 34.18 5.55 27.34
CA VAL A 515 35.11 6.68 27.11
C VAL A 515 35.73 7.27 28.38
N GLU A 516 36.99 7.69 28.29
CA GLU A 516 37.70 8.47 29.32
C GLU A 516 37.64 9.97 28.97
N VAL A 517 37.15 10.80 29.89
CA VAL A 517 37.05 12.24 29.68
C VAL A 517 38.33 12.93 30.18
N PRO A 518 39.03 13.71 29.34
CA PRO A 518 40.23 14.44 29.78
C PRO A 518 39.89 15.43 30.89
N ALA A 519 40.84 15.68 31.79
CA ALA A 519 40.68 16.60 32.93
C ALA A 519 40.82 18.07 32.48
N ALA A 520 39.95 18.52 31.56
CA ALA A 520 40.01 19.81 30.90
C ALA A 520 38.63 20.48 30.79
N ALA A 521 38.59 21.82 30.78
CA ALA A 521 37.35 22.60 30.76
C ALA A 521 36.78 22.80 29.33
N ASP A 522 37.51 22.39 28.31
CA ASP A 522 37.15 22.33 26.89
C ASP A 522 36.87 20.89 26.42
N ALA A 523 36.63 19.97 27.36
CA ALA A 523 36.41 18.56 27.05
C ALA A 523 35.13 18.35 26.23
N LYS A 524 35.21 17.61 25.12
CA LYS A 524 34.06 17.31 24.24
C LYS A 524 34.09 15.87 23.74
N PHE A 525 32.91 15.33 23.46
CA PHE A 525 32.73 14.23 22.51
C PHE A 525 32.35 14.85 21.16
N GLN A 526 32.99 14.46 20.08
CA GLN A 526 32.76 14.99 18.72
C GLN A 526 32.63 13.84 17.72
N TRP A 527 31.84 14.01 16.66
CA TRP A 527 31.68 13.02 15.60
C TRP A 527 31.08 13.66 14.34
N TRP A 528 31.19 12.97 13.21
CA TRP A 528 30.46 13.32 11.99
C TRP A 528 29.16 12.54 11.90
N SER A 529 28.09 13.17 11.41
CA SER A 529 26.79 12.54 11.24
C SER A 529 26.08 12.97 9.95
N ASP A 530 25.44 12.02 9.29
CA ASP A 530 24.41 12.22 8.26
C ASP A 530 23.14 11.53 8.79
N TRP A 531 21.99 12.13 8.58
CA TRP A 531 20.72 11.51 8.96
C TRP A 531 19.56 11.98 8.10
N SER A 532 18.59 11.08 7.99
CA SER A 532 17.22 11.29 7.52
C SER A 532 16.34 10.47 8.47
N ILE A 533 15.52 11.16 9.25
CA ILE A 533 14.75 10.67 10.40
C ILE A 533 13.36 11.30 10.30
N GLU A 534 12.27 10.56 10.46
CA GLU A 534 10.94 11.14 10.22
C GLU A 534 10.69 12.32 11.15
N GLN A 535 10.48 13.50 10.55
CA GLN A 535 10.51 14.76 11.28
C GLN A 535 9.41 14.81 12.33
N ASP A 536 9.82 15.13 13.56
CA ASP A 536 8.95 15.28 14.73
C ASP A 536 8.21 13.99 15.13
N TRP A 537 8.55 12.83 14.55
CA TRP A 537 8.00 11.51 14.88
C TRP A 537 9.08 10.55 15.43
N ASP A 538 10.17 10.38 14.67
CA ASP A 538 11.35 9.61 15.05
C ASP A 538 12.40 10.54 15.67
N PHE A 539 13.24 10.01 16.59
CA PHE A 539 14.31 10.78 17.21
C PHE A 539 15.59 9.98 17.48
N GLY A 540 16.73 10.58 17.16
CA GLY A 540 18.06 10.15 17.58
C GLY A 540 18.56 10.91 18.81
N PHE A 541 18.83 10.23 19.92
CA PHE A 541 19.34 10.83 21.17
C PHE A 541 20.81 10.48 21.39
N PHE A 542 21.58 11.45 21.90
CA PHE A 542 22.89 11.19 22.53
C PHE A 542 22.71 11.18 24.06
N GLU A 543 23.13 10.11 24.72
CA GLU A 543 22.96 9.92 26.16
C GLU A 543 24.29 9.62 26.85
N LEU A 544 24.45 10.13 28.08
CA LEU A 544 25.60 9.89 28.94
C LEU A 544 25.20 9.12 30.20
N SER A 545 26.11 8.29 30.69
CA SER A 545 26.05 7.63 31.99
C SER A 545 27.38 7.77 32.74
N ALA A 546 27.32 8.24 33.99
CA ALA A 546 28.48 8.40 34.87
C ALA A 546 28.54 7.37 36.02
N ASP A 547 27.64 6.37 36.01
CA ASP A 547 27.45 5.39 37.10
C ASP A 547 27.60 3.92 36.64
N GLY A 548 28.22 3.70 35.48
CA GLY A 548 28.39 2.36 34.91
C GLY A 548 27.20 1.88 34.07
N GLY A 549 26.26 2.76 33.71
CA GLY A 549 25.13 2.46 32.83
C GLY A 549 23.82 2.20 33.58
N ALA A 550 23.76 2.48 34.88
CA ALA A 550 22.57 2.30 35.70
C ALA A 550 21.56 3.45 35.50
N THR A 551 22.04 4.67 35.28
CA THR A 551 21.24 5.82 34.84
C THR A 551 21.80 6.43 33.55
N TRP A 552 20.90 7.02 32.75
CA TRP A 552 21.20 7.58 31.43
C TRP A 552 20.51 8.93 31.25
N THR A 553 21.29 9.96 30.95
CA THR A 553 20.79 11.33 30.74
C THR A 553 21.11 11.79 29.32
N GLU A 554 20.08 12.17 28.58
CA GLU A 554 20.22 12.78 27.25
C GLU A 554 20.98 14.11 27.32
N GLN A 555 21.70 14.44 26.25
CA GLN A 555 22.52 15.63 26.16
C GLN A 555 22.08 16.49 24.98
N LYS A 556 22.20 17.82 25.12
CA LYS A 556 22.06 18.73 23.99
C LYS A 556 23.22 18.53 23.02
N VAL A 557 22.90 18.29 21.75
CA VAL A 557 23.87 18.13 20.67
C VAL A 557 24.00 19.45 19.93
N TYR A 558 25.23 19.85 19.60
CA TYR A 558 25.54 21.12 18.95
C TYR A 558 26.26 20.89 17.62
N PHE A 559 25.94 21.70 16.61
CA PHE A 559 26.82 21.87 15.45
C PHE A 559 28.12 22.57 15.87
N GLU A 560 29.20 22.41 15.11
CA GLU A 560 30.50 23.07 15.38
C GLU A 560 30.39 24.59 15.61
N GLY A 561 29.46 25.28 14.92
CA GLY A 561 29.17 26.70 15.11
C GLY A 561 28.44 27.09 16.42
N GLY A 562 28.17 26.14 17.32
CA GLY A 562 27.53 26.37 18.62
C GLY A 562 26.00 26.49 18.60
N ALA A 563 25.37 26.35 17.43
CA ALA A 563 23.92 26.19 17.31
C ALA A 563 23.49 24.78 17.75
N LEU A 564 22.28 24.64 18.30
CA LEU A 564 21.72 23.34 18.63
C LEU A 564 21.40 22.53 17.36
N ALA A 565 21.74 21.24 17.39
CA ALA A 565 21.37 20.23 16.40
C ALA A 565 20.27 19.30 16.94
N SER A 566 20.18 19.12 18.26
CA SER A 566 19.03 18.50 18.93
C SER A 566 17.90 19.52 19.16
N THR A 567 16.69 19.03 19.41
CA THR A 567 15.55 19.81 19.89
C THR A 567 15.89 20.69 21.10
N GLY A 568 15.22 21.84 21.19
CA GLY A 568 15.49 22.87 22.19
C GLY A 568 14.79 22.67 23.54
N ASP A 569 14.91 23.65 24.44
CA ASP A 569 14.17 23.64 25.70
C ASP A 569 12.67 23.95 25.54
N ASP A 570 12.32 24.68 24.49
CA ASP A 570 10.97 25.14 24.19
C ASP A 570 10.42 24.44 22.93
N TYR A 571 10.78 23.17 22.73
CA TYR A 571 10.27 22.33 21.64
C TYR A 571 8.95 21.68 22.05
N ASP A 572 7.89 21.94 21.27
CA ASP A 572 6.51 21.61 21.62
C ASP A 572 6.11 20.12 21.45
N ASP A 573 6.94 19.29 20.79
CA ASP A 573 6.65 17.88 20.45
C ASP A 573 5.26 17.72 19.79
N PRO A 574 5.08 18.20 18.54
CA PRO A 574 3.76 18.34 17.92
C PRO A 574 3.01 17.01 17.78
N ASN A 575 3.74 15.91 17.52
CA ASN A 575 3.19 14.55 17.42
C ASN A 575 3.25 13.78 18.75
N LYS A 576 3.76 14.41 19.82
CA LYS A 576 3.77 13.90 21.20
C LYS A 576 4.51 12.57 21.37
N ARG A 577 5.56 12.34 20.58
CA ARG A 577 6.29 11.07 20.55
C ARG A 577 7.38 10.97 21.63
N LEU A 578 7.93 12.09 22.11
CA LEU A 578 9.02 12.08 23.10
C LEU A 578 8.59 11.50 24.46
N GLN A 579 7.29 11.52 24.77
CA GLN A 579 6.73 10.87 25.95
C GLN A 579 6.86 9.34 25.87
N ASP A 580 6.46 8.74 24.75
CA ASP A 580 6.53 7.29 24.52
C ASP A 580 7.98 6.78 24.58
N TYR A 581 8.93 7.60 24.12
CA TYR A 581 10.36 7.30 24.19
C TYR A 581 10.97 7.49 25.59
N GLY A 582 10.16 7.71 26.63
CA GLY A 582 10.55 7.79 28.03
C GLY A 582 10.71 9.22 28.55
N GLY A 583 9.82 10.13 28.12
CA GLY A 583 9.79 11.53 28.58
C GLY A 583 11.05 12.32 28.18
N LYS A 584 11.55 12.10 26.96
CA LYS A 584 12.78 12.70 26.44
C LYS A 584 12.58 14.15 25.96
N LYS A 585 13.68 14.84 25.64
CA LYS A 585 13.65 16.28 25.27
C LYS A 585 14.68 16.72 24.22
N TYR A 586 15.83 16.07 24.11
CA TYR A 586 16.96 16.51 23.28
C TYR A 586 17.29 15.49 22.19
N GLY A 587 16.34 15.28 21.27
CA GLY A 587 16.49 14.40 20.12
C GLY A 587 16.87 15.14 18.84
N MET A 588 17.54 14.45 17.92
CA MET A 588 17.77 14.85 16.53
C MET A 588 16.66 14.24 15.67
N THR A 589 16.05 15.02 14.78
CA THR A 589 14.96 14.60 13.90
C THR A 589 15.05 15.33 12.55
N GLY A 590 14.24 14.97 11.55
CA GLY A 590 14.30 15.52 10.20
C GLY A 590 15.56 15.10 9.42
N GLU A 591 16.09 15.99 8.58
CA GLU A 591 17.29 15.72 7.77
C GLU A 591 18.46 16.67 8.07
N SER A 592 19.67 16.13 8.02
CA SER A 592 20.94 16.90 7.99
C SER A 592 21.27 17.50 6.62
N GLY A 593 20.75 16.88 5.54
CA GLY A 593 21.14 17.18 4.16
C GLY A 593 22.54 16.66 3.77
N GLY A 594 23.18 15.80 4.58
CA GLY A 594 24.51 15.23 4.37
C GLY A 594 25.38 15.34 5.63
N TRP A 595 26.66 14.96 5.54
CA TRP A 595 27.58 14.97 6.69
C TRP A 595 27.76 16.35 7.31
N VAL A 596 27.52 16.42 8.63
CA VAL A 596 27.76 17.58 9.49
C VAL A 596 28.55 17.16 10.73
N HIS A 597 29.40 18.07 11.22
CA HIS A 597 30.23 17.83 12.40
C HIS A 597 29.50 18.30 13.68
N LEU A 598 29.36 17.39 14.64
CA LEU A 598 28.57 17.54 15.86
C LEU A 598 29.44 17.37 17.12
N TYR A 599 29.05 18.02 18.21
CA TYR A 599 29.66 17.81 19.52
C TYR A 599 28.68 17.85 20.69
N VAL A 600 29.11 17.25 21.80
CA VAL A 600 28.51 17.34 23.14
C VAL A 600 29.59 17.78 24.14
N ASP A 601 29.23 18.68 25.05
CA ASP A 601 30.12 19.13 26.13
C ASP A 601 30.33 18.03 27.18
N LEU A 602 31.59 17.71 27.48
CA LEU A 602 32.00 16.78 28.51
C LEU A 602 32.68 17.45 29.72
N ALA A 603 32.85 18.78 29.75
CA ALA A 603 33.46 19.48 30.87
C ALA A 603 32.83 19.16 32.26
N PRO A 604 31.50 18.92 32.41
CA PRO A 604 30.91 18.44 33.68
C PRO A 604 31.40 17.04 34.13
N PHE A 605 32.03 16.30 33.22
CA PHE A 605 32.56 14.96 33.41
C PHE A 605 34.09 14.90 33.36
N ALA A 606 34.78 16.04 33.25
CA ALA A 606 36.23 16.12 33.14
C ALA A 606 36.98 15.28 34.20
N GLY A 607 37.90 14.43 33.74
CA GLY A 607 38.68 13.52 34.59
C GLY A 607 37.93 12.27 35.09
N LYS A 608 36.74 11.97 34.56
CA LYS A 608 35.97 10.75 34.85
C LYS A 608 35.98 9.80 33.64
N THR A 609 35.76 8.52 33.89
CA THR A 609 35.31 7.57 32.86
C THR A 609 33.78 7.62 32.81
N VAL A 610 33.19 7.70 31.61
CA VAL A 610 31.74 7.72 31.38
C VAL A 610 31.38 6.80 30.22
N GLN A 611 30.14 6.34 30.15
CA GLN A 611 29.62 5.72 28.94
C GLN A 611 28.82 6.72 28.11
N VAL A 612 29.06 6.72 26.80
CA VAL A 612 28.25 7.41 25.78
C VAL A 612 27.31 6.41 25.11
N ARG A 613 26.15 6.88 24.64
CA ARG A 613 25.21 6.07 23.88
C ARG A 613 24.47 6.88 22.82
N PHE A 614 24.47 6.38 21.59
CA PHE A 614 23.49 6.77 20.57
C PHE A 614 22.25 5.89 20.73
N ARG A 615 21.06 6.49 20.75
CA ARG A 615 19.78 5.79 20.86
C ARG A 615 18.85 6.30 19.75
N TYR A 616 18.47 5.42 18.84
CA TYR A 616 17.48 5.73 17.80
C TYR A 616 16.13 5.14 18.24
N ALA A 617 15.12 6.00 18.31
CA ALA A 617 13.76 5.69 18.70
C ALA A 617 12.79 6.00 17.55
N THR A 618 11.92 5.05 17.21
CA THR A 618 11.05 5.15 16.02
C THR A 618 9.57 4.93 16.28
N ASP A 619 8.77 5.44 15.35
CA ASP A 619 7.32 5.35 15.23
C ASP A 619 6.82 3.98 14.71
N ALA A 620 5.49 3.78 14.67
CA ALA A 620 4.85 2.54 14.24
C ALA A 620 5.09 2.13 12.78
N ALA A 621 5.33 3.06 11.85
CA ALA A 621 4.98 2.79 10.45
C ALA A 621 5.87 3.44 9.38
N ALA A 622 6.44 4.63 9.59
CA ALA A 622 7.32 5.26 8.61
C ALA A 622 8.79 5.09 9.01
N MET A 623 9.66 4.78 8.04
CA MET A 623 11.10 4.67 8.25
C MET A 623 11.89 5.29 7.09
N GLU A 624 12.75 6.24 7.42
CA GLU A 624 13.62 6.96 6.48
C GLU A 624 14.93 6.19 6.19
N ARG A 625 15.98 6.88 5.72
CA ARG A 625 17.35 6.29 5.65
C ARG A 625 17.91 5.95 7.03
N GLY A 626 17.40 6.56 8.10
CA GLY A 626 17.91 6.42 9.47
C GLY A 626 19.12 7.32 9.74
N TRP A 627 19.89 6.95 10.77
CA TRP A 627 20.98 7.75 11.32
C TRP A 627 22.34 7.11 11.04
N PHE A 628 23.25 7.89 10.46
CA PHE A 628 24.64 7.54 10.17
C PHE A 628 25.59 8.34 11.07
N ASN A 629 26.60 7.69 11.64
CA ASN A 629 27.62 8.33 12.47
C ASN A 629 29.02 7.75 12.16
N ASP A 630 30.02 8.61 12.12
CA ASP A 630 31.39 8.30 11.69
C ASP A 630 32.42 9.24 12.35
N ASP A 631 33.73 8.97 12.21
CA ASP A 631 34.86 9.79 12.66
C ASP A 631 34.69 10.32 14.11
N PHE A 632 34.48 9.41 15.06
CA PHE A 632 34.27 9.75 16.47
C PHE A 632 35.57 10.21 17.14
N SER A 633 35.48 11.14 18.08
CA SER A 633 36.61 11.57 18.90
C SER A 633 36.23 12.11 20.27
N VAL A 634 37.21 12.11 21.18
CA VAL A 634 37.17 12.88 22.43
C VAL A 634 38.34 13.87 22.43
N THR A 635 38.04 15.13 22.72
CA THR A 635 39.03 16.22 22.78
C THR A 635 39.06 16.86 24.16
N GLY A 636 40.19 17.49 24.51
CA GLY A 636 40.31 18.39 25.67
C GLY A 636 41.76 18.83 25.87
N GLY A 637 41.96 20.01 26.47
CA GLY A 637 43.27 20.65 26.57
C GLY A 637 43.83 21.09 25.21
N GLY A 638 42.97 21.36 24.23
CA GLY A 638 43.36 21.69 22.85
C GLY A 638 43.89 20.52 22.01
N ALA A 639 43.69 19.27 22.43
CA ALA A 639 44.12 18.07 21.70
C ALA A 639 43.04 16.97 21.65
N THR A 640 43.11 16.11 20.64
CA THR A 640 42.36 14.85 20.56
C THR A 640 43.05 13.79 21.43
N VAL A 641 42.31 13.16 22.35
CA VAL A 641 42.84 12.13 23.27
C VAL A 641 42.37 10.71 22.94
N TRP A 642 41.29 10.58 22.17
CA TRP A 642 40.83 9.32 21.58
C TRP A 642 40.10 9.60 20.26
N SER A 643 40.16 8.66 19.31
CA SER A 643 39.39 8.68 18.06
C SER A 643 39.04 7.27 17.58
N ASP A 644 38.06 7.16 16.68
CA ASP A 644 37.60 5.91 16.06
C ASP A 644 36.94 6.19 14.70
N ASP A 645 37.46 5.55 13.67
CA ASP A 645 37.15 5.70 12.24
C ASP A 645 36.27 4.55 11.71
N VAL A 646 35.71 3.71 12.59
CA VAL A 646 34.87 2.54 12.30
C VAL A 646 35.56 1.40 11.51
N GLU A 647 36.68 1.67 10.83
CA GLU A 647 37.50 0.68 10.10
C GLU A 647 38.07 -0.42 11.00
N ASN A 648 38.19 -0.15 12.29
CA ASN A 648 38.75 -1.07 13.29
C ASN A 648 37.70 -2.01 13.91
N GLY A 649 36.63 -2.29 13.15
CA GLY A 649 35.51 -3.12 13.56
C GLY A 649 34.71 -2.47 14.69
N ALA A 650 34.20 -3.27 15.63
CA ALA A 650 33.39 -2.72 16.71
C ALA A 650 34.17 -1.79 17.67
N ASN A 651 35.51 -1.88 17.73
CA ASN A 651 36.42 -1.05 18.54
C ASN A 651 36.06 -0.82 20.04
N GLY A 652 35.12 -1.59 20.61
CA GLY A 652 34.57 -1.39 21.96
C GLY A 652 33.21 -0.68 22.04
N TRP A 653 32.59 -0.37 20.90
CA TRP A 653 31.14 -0.12 20.82
C TRP A 653 30.35 -1.42 21.02
N THR A 654 29.15 -1.29 21.58
CA THR A 654 28.19 -2.38 21.74
C THR A 654 26.83 -1.95 21.20
N ALA A 655 26.39 -2.57 20.11
CA ALA A 655 25.03 -2.45 19.62
C ALA A 655 24.08 -3.27 20.51
N THR A 656 22.97 -2.68 20.92
CA THR A 656 21.91 -3.31 21.74
C THR A 656 20.56 -3.00 21.12
N LYS A 657 19.90 -4.06 20.64
CA LYS A 657 18.52 -3.99 20.12
C LYS A 657 17.55 -3.69 21.25
N GLY A 658 16.47 -2.99 20.92
CA GLY A 658 15.34 -2.76 21.81
C GLY A 658 14.11 -2.38 21.01
N THR A 659 12.95 -2.41 21.64
CA THR A 659 11.66 -1.97 21.09
C THR A 659 10.79 -1.45 22.24
N PHE A 660 9.84 -0.58 21.94
CA PHE A 660 8.80 -0.16 22.88
C PHE A 660 7.65 -1.19 22.98
N THR A 661 7.67 -2.20 22.12
CA THR A 661 6.61 -3.19 21.88
C THR A 661 7.24 -4.59 21.63
N ASP A 662 7.08 -5.22 20.46
CA ASP A 662 7.59 -6.58 20.14
C ASP A 662 8.47 -6.68 18.87
N THR A 663 8.57 -5.61 18.09
CA THR A 663 9.33 -5.54 16.84
C THR A 663 10.82 -5.79 17.06
N THR A 664 11.49 -6.48 16.14
CA THR A 664 12.95 -6.71 16.22
C THR A 664 13.65 -6.51 14.89
N GLY A 665 14.47 -5.46 14.81
CA GLY A 665 15.40 -5.22 13.70
C GLY A 665 16.80 -5.76 13.99
N ALA A 666 17.77 -5.44 13.14
CA ALA A 666 19.20 -5.52 13.47
C ALA A 666 19.63 -4.34 14.35
N GLY A 667 19.03 -3.16 14.14
CA GLY A 667 19.49 -1.93 14.78
C GLY A 667 20.91 -1.56 14.34
N TRP A 668 21.66 -0.88 15.22
CA TRP A 668 22.99 -0.35 14.89
C TRP A 668 23.98 -1.40 14.36
N VAL A 669 24.48 -1.15 13.16
CA VAL A 669 25.46 -2.00 12.45
C VAL A 669 26.60 -1.15 11.87
N ALA A 670 27.81 -1.70 11.87
CA ALA A 670 28.90 -1.17 11.06
C ALA A 670 28.65 -1.57 9.60
N HIS A 671 28.61 -0.59 8.68
CA HIS A 671 28.11 -0.78 7.33
C HIS A 671 28.82 0.13 6.32
N SER A 672 28.91 -0.28 5.04
CA SER A 672 29.56 0.51 3.98
C SER A 672 28.71 1.66 3.40
N GLY A 673 27.51 1.88 3.94
CA GLY A 673 26.53 2.83 3.41
C GLY A 673 25.75 2.36 2.16
N GLU A 674 26.13 1.24 1.54
CA GLU A 674 25.46 0.69 0.35
C GLU A 674 24.53 -0.51 0.66
N LEU A 675 23.27 -0.44 0.23
CA LEU A 675 22.36 -1.60 0.17
C LEU A 675 22.33 -2.23 -1.22
N LYS A 676 21.90 -3.50 -1.27
CA LYS A 676 21.53 -4.20 -2.50
C LYS A 676 20.09 -4.68 -2.43
N ALA A 677 19.27 -4.26 -3.38
CA ALA A 677 17.87 -4.63 -3.46
C ALA A 677 17.58 -5.40 -4.76
N ALA A 678 16.72 -6.42 -4.67
CA ALA A 678 16.26 -7.12 -5.85
C ALA A 678 15.41 -6.20 -6.74
N GLN A 679 15.60 -6.29 -8.04
CA GLN A 679 14.79 -5.58 -9.03
C GLN A 679 14.54 -6.46 -10.24
N TYR A 680 13.36 -6.36 -10.84
CA TYR A 680 12.98 -7.18 -11.98
C TYR A 680 11.82 -6.58 -12.79
N TYR A 681 11.75 -6.93 -14.07
CA TYR A 681 10.54 -6.70 -14.86
C TYR A 681 9.60 -7.89 -14.78
N LEU A 682 8.30 -7.62 -14.71
CA LEU A 682 7.25 -8.62 -14.93
C LEU A 682 6.56 -8.35 -16.27
N ALA A 683 6.24 -9.41 -17.01
CA ALA A 683 5.50 -9.33 -18.27
C ALA A 683 4.31 -10.30 -18.25
N GLU A 684 3.09 -9.79 -18.37
CA GLU A 684 1.86 -10.59 -18.38
C GLU A 684 0.95 -10.21 -19.54
N TRP A 685 0.13 -11.16 -20.00
CA TRP A 685 -0.86 -10.91 -21.04
C TRP A 685 -2.24 -10.73 -20.40
N ARG A 686 -2.83 -9.53 -20.53
CA ARG A 686 -4.22 -9.25 -20.14
C ARG A 686 -5.14 -9.48 -21.32
N ASN A 687 -6.32 -10.04 -21.08
CA ASN A 687 -7.34 -10.28 -22.10
C ASN A 687 -8.72 -9.94 -21.52
N LEU A 688 -9.69 -9.62 -22.36
CA LEU A 688 -11.06 -9.28 -21.95
C LEU A 688 -11.86 -10.57 -21.65
N ASP A 689 -11.32 -11.39 -20.75
CA ASP A 689 -11.84 -12.69 -20.33
C ASP A 689 -11.85 -12.84 -18.80
N GLY A 690 -12.85 -13.54 -18.27
CA GLY A 690 -13.08 -13.61 -16.82
C GLY A 690 -13.53 -12.26 -16.24
N PHE A 691 -13.09 -11.96 -15.02
CA PHE A 691 -13.29 -10.67 -14.36
C PHE A 691 -12.54 -9.50 -15.06
N ASP A 692 -11.43 -9.76 -15.77
CA ASP A 692 -10.73 -8.75 -16.61
C ASP A 692 -11.61 -8.19 -17.76
N LYS A 693 -12.84 -8.68 -17.96
CA LYS A 693 -13.87 -7.97 -18.74
C LYS A 693 -14.23 -6.59 -18.16
N GLY A 694 -13.93 -6.33 -16.88
CA GLY A 694 -14.02 -5.01 -16.24
C GLY A 694 -13.23 -3.92 -16.96
N LEU A 695 -12.14 -4.28 -17.65
CA LEU A 695 -11.33 -3.39 -18.49
C LEU A 695 -12.10 -2.76 -19.68
N GLN A 696 -13.34 -3.19 -19.95
CA GLN A 696 -14.24 -2.58 -20.94
C GLN A 696 -15.18 -1.52 -20.36
N TYR A 697 -15.20 -1.39 -19.04
CA TYR A 697 -16.14 -0.58 -18.27
C TYR A 697 -15.43 0.17 -17.14
N THR A 698 -14.14 0.47 -17.34
CA THR A 698 -13.45 1.50 -16.56
C THR A 698 -14.07 2.85 -16.88
N TYR A 699 -13.74 3.88 -16.12
CA TYR A 699 -14.44 5.16 -16.25
C TYR A 699 -13.59 6.37 -15.91
N ASP A 700 -14.07 7.51 -16.39
CA ASP A 700 -13.68 8.83 -15.92
C ASP A 700 -14.94 9.59 -15.48
N THR A 701 -14.87 10.38 -14.42
CA THR A 701 -16.05 11.09 -13.88
C THR A 701 -16.30 12.34 -14.72
N THR A 702 -17.58 12.63 -15.01
CA THR A 702 -18.00 13.86 -15.70
C THR A 702 -18.69 14.83 -14.75
N PHE A 703 -19.47 14.32 -13.79
CA PHE A 703 -19.90 15.08 -12.61
C PHE A 703 -20.39 14.12 -11.53
N MET A 704 -20.27 14.54 -10.27
CA MET A 704 -21.12 14.07 -9.19
C MET A 704 -21.80 15.27 -8.54
N ARG A 705 -23.13 15.38 -8.69
CA ARG A 705 -23.91 16.55 -8.28
C ARG A 705 -25.36 16.16 -7.99
N ASP A 706 -25.94 16.74 -6.94
CA ASP A 706 -27.33 16.55 -6.54
C ASP A 706 -27.75 15.06 -6.46
N SER A 707 -26.87 14.25 -5.85
CA SER A 707 -26.97 12.79 -5.71
C SER A 707 -27.05 12.00 -7.02
N ALA A 708 -26.63 12.58 -8.15
CA ALA A 708 -26.45 11.88 -9.42
C ALA A 708 -24.97 11.86 -9.83
N TRP A 709 -24.44 10.67 -10.12
CA TRP A 709 -23.09 10.47 -10.63
C TRP A 709 -23.12 10.05 -12.10
N LYS A 710 -22.54 10.89 -12.97
CA LYS A 710 -22.29 10.55 -14.35
C LYS A 710 -20.81 10.30 -14.61
N VAL A 711 -20.53 9.21 -15.29
CA VAL A 711 -19.22 8.84 -15.82
C VAL A 711 -19.27 8.60 -17.33
N GLU A 712 -18.16 8.84 -18.02
CA GLU A 712 -17.91 8.31 -19.36
C GLU A 712 -17.21 6.95 -19.24
N ARG A 713 -17.63 5.95 -20.03
CA ARG A 713 -17.05 4.59 -19.98
C ARG A 713 -15.85 4.49 -20.92
N ILE A 714 -14.71 4.14 -20.36
CA ILE A 714 -13.45 3.97 -21.08
C ILE A 714 -13.17 2.47 -21.22
N LYS A 715 -12.54 2.11 -22.34
CA LYS A 715 -12.12 0.74 -22.62
C LYS A 715 -10.61 0.68 -22.74
N TYR A 716 -9.97 0.09 -21.74
CA TYR A 716 -8.54 -0.12 -21.67
C TYR A 716 -8.07 -1.03 -22.81
N ASN A 717 -6.86 -0.81 -23.33
CA ASN A 717 -6.38 -1.36 -24.59
C ASN A 717 -5.97 -2.86 -24.58
N ALA A 718 -6.54 -3.65 -23.66
CA ALA A 718 -6.50 -5.11 -23.71
C ALA A 718 -7.33 -5.65 -24.90
N PRO A 719 -6.96 -6.78 -25.54
CA PRO A 719 -5.93 -7.72 -25.11
C PRO A 719 -4.50 -7.22 -25.39
N GLY A 720 -3.62 -7.31 -24.41
CA GLY A 720 -2.29 -6.69 -24.48
C GLY A 720 -1.33 -7.20 -23.41
N LEU A 721 -0.05 -6.94 -23.64
CA LEU A 721 1.05 -7.25 -22.74
C LEU A 721 1.29 -6.04 -21.83
N LEU A 722 1.13 -6.23 -20.52
CA LEU A 722 1.63 -5.28 -19.53
C LEU A 722 3.11 -5.59 -19.25
N ILE A 723 3.89 -4.54 -19.03
CA ILE A 723 5.26 -4.62 -18.52
C ILE A 723 5.29 -3.81 -17.23
N TRP A 724 5.57 -4.48 -16.12
CA TRP A 724 5.74 -3.86 -14.80
C TRP A 724 7.22 -3.82 -14.43
N TYR A 725 7.63 -2.82 -13.66
CA TYR A 725 8.93 -2.74 -13.00
C TYR A 725 8.73 -2.83 -11.48
N ARG A 726 9.34 -3.84 -10.84
CA ARG A 726 9.42 -3.99 -9.39
C ARG A 726 10.78 -3.49 -8.91
N ASP A 727 10.75 -2.59 -7.93
CA ASP A 727 11.91 -2.10 -7.18
C ASP A 727 11.77 -2.50 -5.71
N ALA A 728 12.43 -3.58 -5.27
CA ALA A 728 12.31 -4.05 -3.89
C ALA A 728 13.07 -3.18 -2.87
N ALA A 729 13.67 -2.06 -3.30
CA ALA A 729 14.12 -1.00 -2.41
C ALA A 729 12.98 -0.07 -1.96
N ARG A 730 11.75 -0.27 -2.45
CA ARG A 730 10.57 0.54 -2.12
C ARG A 730 9.40 -0.33 -1.63
N ASN A 731 8.61 0.25 -0.73
CA ASN A 731 7.51 -0.35 0.02
C ASN A 731 6.11 0.27 -0.27
N ASN A 732 6.04 1.33 -1.09
CA ASN A 732 4.80 1.98 -1.50
C ASN A 732 4.88 2.48 -2.95
N ASN A 733 3.76 2.96 -3.49
CA ASN A 733 3.66 3.60 -4.81
C ASN A 733 3.41 5.11 -4.70
N ASN A 734 3.96 5.77 -3.67
CA ASN A 734 3.82 7.20 -3.47
C ASN A 734 4.79 7.93 -4.41
N VAL A 735 4.39 8.01 -5.69
CA VAL A 735 5.20 8.43 -6.84
C VAL A 735 5.63 9.89 -6.79
N SER A 736 4.91 10.68 -5.99
CA SER A 736 5.16 12.09 -5.68
C SER A 736 6.49 12.37 -5.02
N ASP A 737 6.90 11.50 -4.10
CA ASP A 737 8.03 11.71 -3.20
C ASP A 737 9.38 11.55 -3.93
N PRO A 738 9.67 10.43 -4.62
CA PRO A 738 10.98 10.16 -5.19
C PRO A 738 11.21 10.83 -6.55
N VAL A 739 10.46 11.86 -6.92
CA VAL A 739 10.47 12.44 -8.29
C VAL A 739 11.87 12.85 -8.75
N PHE A 740 12.74 13.32 -7.86
CA PHE A 740 14.12 13.72 -8.17
C PHE A 740 15.18 12.63 -7.96
N ASP A 741 14.82 11.47 -7.39
CA ASP A 741 15.75 10.37 -7.13
C ASP A 741 16.46 9.86 -8.40
N LEU A 742 17.62 9.22 -8.18
CA LEU A 742 18.27 8.39 -9.18
C LEU A 742 17.31 7.30 -9.73
N PRO A 743 17.43 6.93 -11.02
CA PRO A 743 18.48 7.36 -11.97
C PRO A 743 18.13 8.56 -12.87
N SER A 744 16.91 9.09 -12.81
CA SER A 744 16.41 10.22 -13.63
C SER A 744 15.18 10.85 -12.97
N VAL A 745 14.84 12.10 -13.32
CA VAL A 745 13.58 12.72 -12.88
C VAL A 745 12.38 11.95 -13.43
N GLY A 746 11.34 11.82 -12.59
CA GLY A 746 10.07 11.14 -12.85
C GLY A 746 9.70 10.14 -11.75
N PRO A 747 8.55 9.44 -11.88
CA PRO A 747 7.98 8.59 -10.85
C PRO A 747 8.79 7.30 -10.63
N LYS A 748 8.88 6.89 -9.36
CA LYS A 748 9.35 5.57 -8.91
C LYS A 748 8.42 5.09 -7.80
N GLY A 749 8.31 3.79 -7.63
CA GLY A 749 7.47 3.14 -6.64
C GLY A 749 7.88 1.67 -6.49
N GLN A 750 7.20 0.94 -5.61
CA GLN A 750 7.46 -0.47 -5.36
C GLN A 750 7.17 -1.36 -6.57
N LEU A 751 6.13 -1.03 -7.33
CA LEU A 751 5.67 -1.77 -8.52
C LEU A 751 4.91 -0.82 -9.45
N LEU A 752 5.52 -0.37 -10.55
CA LEU A 752 4.91 0.57 -11.49
C LEU A 752 4.82 0.02 -12.91
N LEU A 753 3.85 0.54 -13.67
CA LEU A 753 3.53 0.10 -15.02
C LEU A 753 4.29 0.92 -16.10
N VAL A 754 4.84 0.21 -17.10
CA VAL A 754 5.41 0.83 -18.30
C VAL A 754 4.29 1.10 -19.31
N ASP A 755 3.92 2.37 -19.49
CA ASP A 755 2.96 2.83 -20.47
C ASP A 755 3.61 2.85 -21.86
N SER A 756 3.10 2.01 -22.77
CA SER A 756 3.57 1.95 -24.15
C SER A 756 3.31 3.23 -24.96
N HIS A 757 2.41 4.10 -24.51
CA HIS A 757 1.98 5.36 -25.11
C HIS A 757 2.14 6.58 -24.17
N PHE A 758 3.07 6.54 -23.20
CA PHE A 758 3.27 7.50 -22.09
C PHE A 758 3.04 9.01 -22.32
N GLU A 759 3.10 9.51 -23.56
CA GLU A 759 2.79 10.90 -23.87
C GLU A 759 1.40 11.30 -23.34
N PRO A 760 1.25 12.48 -22.72
CA PRO A 760 -0.01 12.89 -22.13
C PRO A 760 -1.07 13.09 -23.21
N LEU A 761 -2.21 12.43 -23.02
CA LEU A 761 -3.48 12.80 -23.61
C LEU A 761 -3.88 14.16 -23.03
N ARG A 762 -4.28 15.09 -23.90
CA ARG A 762 -4.61 16.46 -23.52
C ARG A 762 -5.98 16.86 -24.05
N ARG A 763 -6.74 17.59 -23.24
CA ARG A 763 -8.04 18.16 -23.63
C ARG A 763 -7.88 19.13 -24.79
N THR A 764 -8.92 19.29 -25.59
CA THR A 764 -8.94 20.24 -26.72
C THR A 764 -10.29 20.95 -26.82
N GLY A 765 -10.37 22.00 -27.66
CA GLY A 765 -11.60 22.75 -27.89
C GLY A 765 -12.15 23.38 -26.60
N GLU A 766 -13.47 23.30 -26.41
CA GLU A 766 -14.14 23.89 -25.24
C GLU A 766 -13.77 23.20 -23.93
N ALA A 767 -13.45 21.90 -23.94
CA ALA A 767 -12.97 21.18 -22.75
C ALA A 767 -11.65 21.78 -22.24
N ALA A 768 -10.70 22.09 -23.13
CA ALA A 768 -9.45 22.75 -22.76
C ALA A 768 -9.63 24.21 -22.29
N ALA A 769 -10.76 24.84 -22.59
CA ALA A 769 -11.11 26.18 -22.11
C ALA A 769 -11.86 26.17 -20.76
N LYS A 770 -12.38 25.00 -20.34
CA LYS A 770 -13.02 24.78 -19.04
C LYS A 770 -12.10 24.13 -18.01
N ASP A 771 -11.18 23.29 -18.45
CA ASP A 771 -10.06 22.78 -17.66
C ASP A 771 -9.20 23.95 -17.13
N GLY A 772 -8.91 23.96 -15.83
CA GLY A 772 -8.12 25.01 -15.17
C GLY A 772 -6.60 24.85 -15.24
N SER A 773 -6.09 23.65 -15.53
CA SER A 773 -4.65 23.30 -15.49
C SER A 773 -3.83 24.05 -16.56
N VAL A 774 -2.51 24.14 -16.40
CA VAL A 774 -1.63 24.76 -17.40
C VAL A 774 -1.40 23.79 -18.58
N LEU A 775 -1.27 22.49 -18.30
CA LEU A 775 -0.90 21.51 -19.31
C LEU A 775 -2.09 20.92 -20.08
N LYS A 776 -3.30 21.01 -19.53
CA LYS A 776 -4.55 20.39 -20.06
C LYS A 776 -4.48 18.86 -20.16
N ASN A 777 -3.65 18.23 -19.32
CA ASN A 777 -3.52 16.78 -19.25
C ASN A 777 -4.84 16.16 -18.75
N LEU A 778 -5.16 14.96 -19.23
CA LEU A 778 -6.17 14.13 -18.57
C LEU A 778 -5.67 13.61 -17.21
N PRO A 779 -6.56 13.25 -16.27
CA PRO A 779 -6.19 12.50 -15.06
C PRO A 779 -5.65 11.09 -15.37
N SER A 780 -5.14 10.37 -14.37
CA SER A 780 -4.45 9.08 -14.60
C SER A 780 -5.35 8.00 -15.19
N ARG A 781 -6.57 7.83 -14.66
CA ARG A 781 -7.53 6.79 -15.08
C ARG A 781 -7.82 6.77 -16.59
N PRO A 782 -8.12 7.90 -17.26
CA PRO A 782 -8.21 7.93 -18.73
C PRO A 782 -6.84 7.85 -19.42
N GLN A 783 -5.76 8.40 -18.84
CA GLN A 783 -4.41 8.34 -19.42
C GLN A 783 -3.91 6.90 -19.57
N SER A 784 -3.84 6.13 -18.47
CA SER A 784 -3.26 4.77 -18.43
C SER A 784 -4.06 3.71 -19.21
N SER A 785 -5.24 4.07 -19.74
CA SER A 785 -6.07 3.23 -20.62
C SER A 785 -5.36 2.73 -21.89
N ASN A 786 -4.25 3.36 -22.25
CA ASN A 786 -3.42 3.08 -23.41
C ASN A 786 -2.16 2.23 -23.09
N ALA A 787 -1.92 1.85 -21.84
CA ALA A 787 -0.63 1.36 -21.40
C ALA A 787 -0.15 0.08 -22.09
N ALA A 788 -1.04 -0.87 -22.39
CA ALA A 788 -0.63 -2.22 -22.82
C ALA A 788 0.01 -2.26 -24.22
N PHE A 789 1.14 -2.97 -24.32
CA PHE A 789 1.78 -3.28 -25.60
C PHE A 789 0.92 -4.32 -26.35
N ASN A 790 0.49 -4.07 -27.58
CA ASN A 790 -0.46 -4.97 -28.26
C ASN A 790 -0.27 -5.04 -29.79
N PHE A 791 -1.16 -5.75 -30.47
CA PHE A 791 -1.07 -5.95 -31.93
C PHE A 791 -1.86 -4.95 -32.77
N PHE A 792 -2.80 -4.20 -32.17
CA PHE A 792 -3.89 -3.51 -32.87
C PHE A 792 -4.05 -2.01 -32.55
N GLY A 793 -3.39 -1.46 -31.53
CA GLY A 793 -3.50 -0.07 -31.09
C GLY A 793 -4.44 0.13 -29.90
N THR A 794 -4.75 1.38 -29.55
CA THR A 794 -5.76 1.68 -28.51
C THR A 794 -7.20 1.54 -29.03
N TYR A 795 -8.17 1.73 -28.14
CA TYR A 795 -9.55 2.05 -28.50
C TYR A 795 -9.74 3.57 -28.51
N PRO A 796 -10.57 4.13 -29.41
CA PRO A 796 -10.99 5.53 -29.29
C PRO A 796 -11.97 5.67 -28.11
N PHE A 797 -11.95 6.82 -27.44
CA PHE A 797 -12.87 7.13 -26.35
C PHE A 797 -13.26 8.61 -26.33
N LYS A 798 -14.25 8.95 -25.50
CA LYS A 798 -14.70 10.31 -25.20
C LYS A 798 -14.47 10.54 -23.72
N GLU A 799 -13.93 11.69 -23.38
CA GLU A 799 -13.75 12.18 -22.01
C GLU A 799 -14.46 13.54 -21.90
N CYS A 800 -14.96 13.87 -20.71
CA CYS A 800 -15.79 15.04 -20.46
C CYS A 800 -15.67 15.53 -19.02
N ILE A 801 -15.63 16.85 -18.84
CA ILE A 801 -15.68 17.55 -17.54
C ILE A 801 -16.95 18.39 -17.40
N GLU A 802 -17.34 18.69 -16.16
CA GLU A 802 -18.40 19.65 -15.84
C GLU A 802 -17.84 21.07 -15.81
N GLY A 803 -18.22 21.89 -16.80
CA GLY A 803 -17.79 23.30 -16.87
C GLY A 803 -18.83 24.30 -16.34
N GLU A 804 -20.08 23.87 -16.18
CA GLU A 804 -21.22 24.55 -15.54
C GLU A 804 -22.15 23.42 -15.03
N PRO A 805 -23.05 23.62 -14.04
CA PRO A 805 -23.90 22.55 -13.51
C PRO A 805 -24.64 21.73 -14.59
N PHE A 806 -24.32 20.45 -14.69
CA PHE A 806 -24.77 19.47 -15.69
C PHE A 806 -24.45 19.81 -17.16
N ALA A 807 -23.46 20.67 -17.42
CA ALA A 807 -22.97 20.99 -18.77
C ALA A 807 -21.62 20.32 -19.05
N GLU A 808 -21.64 19.41 -20.02
CA GLU A 808 -20.53 18.50 -20.33
C GLU A 808 -19.67 19.05 -21.47
N TYR A 809 -18.37 19.29 -21.21
CA TYR A 809 -17.41 19.76 -22.21
C TYR A 809 -16.38 18.67 -22.46
N CYS A 810 -16.27 18.21 -23.72
CA CYS A 810 -15.68 16.90 -24.00
C CYS A 810 -14.59 16.90 -25.07
N THR A 811 -13.57 16.06 -24.87
CA THR A 811 -12.57 15.72 -25.89
C THR A 811 -12.82 14.32 -26.45
N SER A 812 -12.64 14.14 -27.77
CA SER A 812 -12.75 12.83 -28.43
C SER A 812 -11.37 12.34 -28.86
N PHE A 813 -10.90 11.26 -28.25
CA PHE A 813 -9.57 10.71 -28.48
C PHE A 813 -9.57 9.65 -29.57
N GLY A 814 -8.76 9.90 -30.60
CA GLY A 814 -8.54 8.98 -31.71
C GLY A 814 -7.74 7.75 -31.29
N LYS A 815 -7.86 6.70 -32.11
CA LYS A 815 -7.09 5.46 -31.94
C LYS A 815 -5.59 5.67 -32.21
N LEU A 816 -4.75 5.28 -31.25
CA LEU A 816 -3.29 5.29 -31.38
C LEU A 816 -2.76 4.00 -32.05
N PRO A 817 -1.59 4.02 -32.72
CA PRO A 817 -0.98 2.85 -33.37
C PRO A 817 -0.51 1.75 -32.39
N ALA A 818 -0.29 0.53 -32.88
CA ALA A 818 0.11 -0.60 -32.03
C ALA A 818 1.62 -0.59 -31.66
N VAL A 819 1.95 -0.43 -30.38
CA VAL A 819 3.33 -0.58 -29.86
C VAL A 819 3.60 -2.04 -29.48
N LYS A 820 4.62 -2.64 -30.10
CA LYS A 820 4.89 -4.10 -30.07
C LYS A 820 6.21 -4.50 -29.38
N THR A 821 6.92 -3.55 -28.79
CA THR A 821 8.27 -3.79 -28.27
C THR A 821 8.57 -2.88 -27.07
N PHE A 822 8.78 -3.50 -25.92
CA PHE A 822 9.42 -2.87 -24.78
C PHE A 822 10.95 -3.03 -24.86
N THR A 823 11.70 -2.04 -24.41
CA THR A 823 13.14 -2.16 -24.14
C THR A 823 13.61 -1.09 -23.16
N ASP A 824 14.55 -1.45 -22.29
CA ASP A 824 15.14 -0.55 -21.29
C ASP A 824 16.15 0.45 -21.88
N ALA A 825 16.52 0.30 -23.16
CA ALA A 825 17.33 1.27 -23.87
C ALA A 825 16.63 2.63 -24.09
N LYS A 826 15.29 2.67 -23.98
CA LYS A 826 14.45 3.84 -24.23
C LYS A 826 13.81 4.31 -22.92
N GLY A 827 13.64 5.62 -22.74
CA GLY A 827 12.80 6.17 -21.69
C GLY A 827 11.31 5.88 -21.93
N TRP A 828 10.56 5.68 -20.84
CA TRP A 828 9.10 5.49 -20.87
C TRP A 828 8.34 6.49 -19.96
N TYR A 829 9.02 7.58 -19.61
CA TYR A 829 8.47 8.71 -18.87
C TYR A 829 8.36 9.94 -19.78
N PRO A 830 7.28 10.75 -19.71
CA PRO A 830 7.17 11.99 -20.49
C PRO A 830 8.32 12.97 -20.30
N GLY A 831 8.89 13.03 -19.10
CA GLY A 831 9.93 13.99 -18.75
C GLY A 831 9.37 15.37 -18.48
N LEU A 832 10.17 16.38 -18.81
CA LEU A 832 9.84 17.78 -18.65
C LEU A 832 9.50 18.41 -20.00
N GLU A 833 8.73 19.50 -19.99
CA GLU A 833 8.57 20.39 -21.14
C GLU A 833 8.91 21.85 -20.82
N ILE A 834 9.45 22.56 -21.81
CA ILE A 834 9.79 23.99 -21.72
C ILE A 834 8.61 24.83 -22.23
N ARG A 835 8.11 25.76 -21.41
CA ARG A 835 7.09 26.75 -21.76
C ARG A 835 7.51 28.14 -21.27
N ASP A 836 7.57 29.11 -22.17
CA ASP A 836 7.81 30.53 -21.85
C ASP A 836 9.03 30.81 -20.95
N GLY A 837 10.06 29.96 -21.04
CA GLY A 837 11.29 30.02 -20.25
C GLY A 837 11.26 29.22 -18.93
N ALA A 838 10.13 28.65 -18.53
CA ALA A 838 9.95 27.83 -17.33
C ALA A 838 9.79 26.33 -17.66
N LEU A 839 10.26 25.48 -16.75
CA LEU A 839 10.15 24.02 -16.85
C LEU A 839 8.88 23.52 -16.18
N TYR A 840 8.18 22.62 -16.86
CA TYR A 840 7.00 21.91 -16.36
C TYR A 840 7.23 20.39 -16.41
N PHE A 841 6.67 19.65 -15.47
CA PHE A 841 6.57 18.20 -15.57
C PHE A 841 5.53 17.86 -16.66
N ARG A 842 5.94 17.31 -17.80
CA ARG A 842 5.04 17.11 -18.96
C ARG A 842 3.79 16.29 -18.61
N HIS A 843 3.98 15.30 -17.74
CA HIS A 843 2.99 14.73 -16.84
C HIS A 843 3.78 14.14 -15.67
N ARG A 844 3.62 14.66 -14.45
CA ARG A 844 4.53 14.37 -13.32
C ARG A 844 4.62 12.88 -12.99
N ASP A 845 3.48 12.22 -12.90
CA ASP A 845 3.40 10.86 -12.31
C ASP A 845 3.16 9.74 -13.35
N ALA A 846 3.11 10.07 -14.64
CA ALA A 846 2.77 9.10 -15.68
C ALA A 846 3.85 8.01 -15.86
N SER A 847 3.43 6.74 -15.77
CA SER A 847 4.27 5.56 -15.95
C SER A 847 5.45 5.47 -14.96
N VAL A 848 6.69 5.28 -15.44
CA VAL A 848 7.82 4.86 -14.61
C VAL A 848 9.18 5.29 -15.18
N VAL A 849 10.07 5.75 -14.28
CA VAL A 849 11.51 5.89 -14.58
C VAL A 849 12.17 4.51 -14.51
N LEU A 850 12.82 4.10 -15.60
CA LEU A 850 13.47 2.79 -15.67
C LEU A 850 14.79 2.73 -14.89
N PRO A 851 15.16 1.56 -14.35
CA PRO A 851 16.46 1.35 -13.72
C PRO A 851 17.63 1.47 -14.71
N SER A 852 18.78 1.80 -14.16
CA SER A 852 20.07 1.83 -14.84
C SER A 852 21.05 0.81 -14.24
N LYS A 853 22.13 0.53 -14.97
CA LYS A 853 23.28 -0.20 -14.43
C LYS A 853 23.84 0.53 -13.21
N ASP A 854 24.10 -0.22 -12.14
CA ASP A 854 24.64 0.24 -10.86
C ASP A 854 23.90 1.47 -10.25
N ASN A 855 22.62 1.67 -10.64
CA ASN A 855 21.81 2.86 -10.32
C ASN A 855 22.43 4.21 -10.77
N GLU A 856 23.35 4.19 -11.75
CA GLU A 856 24.01 5.37 -12.28
C GLU A 856 23.00 6.35 -12.94
N PRO A 857 23.18 7.68 -12.77
CA PRO A 857 22.30 8.66 -13.39
C PRO A 857 22.36 8.63 -14.92
N TYR A 858 21.22 8.92 -15.56
CA TYR A 858 21.12 9.27 -16.98
C TYR A 858 20.29 10.54 -17.17
N THR A 859 20.30 11.12 -18.38
CA THR A 859 19.67 12.43 -18.60
C THR A 859 18.14 12.38 -18.51
N THR A 860 17.55 13.34 -17.81
CA THR A 860 16.09 13.61 -17.81
C THR A 860 15.63 14.06 -19.19
N ARG A 861 14.50 13.53 -19.70
CA ARG A 861 13.92 13.98 -20.97
C ARG A 861 13.44 15.43 -20.91
N ILE A 862 13.76 16.22 -21.93
CA ILE A 862 13.20 17.56 -22.17
C ILE A 862 12.65 17.70 -23.60
N VAL A 863 11.45 18.27 -23.72
CA VAL A 863 10.75 18.53 -25.00
C VAL A 863 10.10 19.91 -25.06
N HIS A 864 9.77 20.37 -26.26
CA HIS A 864 8.80 21.44 -26.47
C HIS A 864 7.35 20.94 -26.23
N PRO A 865 6.34 21.82 -26.10
CA PRO A 865 4.97 21.40 -25.77
C PRO A 865 4.31 20.45 -26.78
N ASP A 866 4.75 20.46 -28.05
CA ASP A 866 4.32 19.52 -29.09
C ASP A 866 4.94 18.11 -28.97
N GLY A 867 5.87 17.91 -28.02
CA GLY A 867 6.60 16.66 -27.82
C GLY A 867 7.89 16.53 -28.63
N SER A 868 8.27 17.53 -29.42
CA SER A 868 9.54 17.53 -30.15
C SER A 868 10.75 17.77 -29.21
N PRO A 869 11.92 17.15 -29.43
CA PRO A 869 13.06 17.28 -28.52
C PRO A 869 13.64 18.70 -28.46
N ALA A 870 13.70 19.27 -27.25
CA ALA A 870 14.30 20.58 -26.97
C ALA A 870 15.84 20.46 -26.86
N THR A 871 16.47 20.16 -27.99
CA THR A 871 17.91 19.79 -28.06
C THR A 871 18.86 20.91 -27.63
N GLU A 872 18.43 22.17 -27.66
CA GLU A 872 19.16 23.33 -27.19
C GLU A 872 19.32 23.39 -25.66
N LEU A 873 18.54 22.61 -24.91
CA LEU A 873 18.63 22.44 -23.45
C LEU A 873 19.42 21.18 -23.05
N TYR A 874 19.96 20.42 -24.00
CA TYR A 874 20.68 19.17 -23.68
C TYR A 874 22.01 19.47 -22.99
N GLY A 875 22.29 18.77 -21.89
CA GLY A 875 23.45 19.00 -21.03
C GLY A 875 23.24 20.09 -19.97
N THR A 876 22.09 20.75 -19.90
CA THR A 876 21.77 21.69 -18.82
C THR A 876 21.56 20.96 -17.49
N ASP A 877 22.35 21.33 -16.48
CA ASP A 877 22.09 20.99 -15.07
C ASP A 877 20.93 21.84 -14.53
N ILE A 878 19.82 21.21 -14.15
CA ILE A 878 18.68 21.90 -13.55
C ILE A 878 18.72 21.92 -12.01
N GLY A 879 19.71 21.29 -11.37
CA GLY A 879 19.80 21.14 -9.92
C GLY A 879 20.14 19.71 -9.48
N GLY A 880 21.17 19.11 -10.07
CA GLY A 880 21.53 17.70 -9.94
C GLY A 880 21.25 16.94 -11.23
N PRO A 881 19.97 16.78 -11.65
CA PRO A 881 19.62 16.15 -12.91
C PRO A 881 20.10 16.95 -14.13
N ILE A 882 20.62 16.25 -15.13
CA ILE A 882 21.05 16.80 -16.42
C ILE A 882 19.95 16.56 -17.46
N LEU A 883 19.59 17.57 -18.25
CA LEU A 883 18.61 17.45 -19.33
C LEU A 883 19.18 16.76 -20.58
N GLY A 884 18.32 16.03 -21.31
CA GLY A 884 18.68 15.26 -22.49
C GLY A 884 17.50 14.45 -23.05
N THR A 885 17.74 13.20 -23.46
CA THR A 885 16.77 12.38 -24.19
C THR A 885 15.80 11.58 -23.32
N GLY A 886 16.16 11.31 -22.06
CA GLY A 886 15.43 10.36 -21.19
C GLY A 886 15.80 8.89 -21.37
N ASN A 887 16.75 8.56 -22.27
CA ASN A 887 17.05 7.18 -22.62
C ASN A 887 18.27 6.65 -21.83
N PRO A 888 18.12 5.56 -21.04
CA PRO A 888 19.28 4.87 -20.47
C PRO A 888 20.26 4.36 -21.53
N GLY A 889 19.75 4.09 -22.74
CA GLY A 889 20.55 3.57 -23.86
C GLY A 889 21.54 4.54 -24.46
N ASP A 890 21.21 5.84 -24.51
CA ASP A 890 22.07 6.88 -25.10
C ASP A 890 23.30 7.16 -24.21
N ALA A 891 23.16 6.98 -22.90
CA ALA A 891 24.24 7.06 -21.92
C ALA A 891 24.97 5.70 -21.70
N GLY A 892 24.57 4.63 -22.40
CA GLY A 892 25.13 3.29 -22.23
C GLY A 892 24.80 2.60 -20.90
N LYS A 893 23.82 3.14 -20.15
CA LYS A 893 23.41 2.70 -18.80
C LYS A 893 22.30 1.65 -18.79
N GLN A 894 21.80 1.24 -19.96
CA GLN A 894 20.68 0.30 -20.06
C GLN A 894 21.07 -1.13 -19.70
N LEU A 895 20.20 -1.84 -18.99
CA LEU A 895 20.43 -3.23 -18.57
C LEU A 895 20.32 -4.21 -19.77
N GLY A 896 19.72 -3.83 -20.89
CA GLY A 896 19.70 -4.57 -22.16
C GLY A 896 18.45 -5.42 -22.40
N VAL A 897 17.45 -5.35 -21.52
CA VAL A 897 16.17 -6.05 -21.64
C VAL A 897 15.40 -5.59 -22.86
N GLN A 898 14.76 -6.55 -23.54
CA GLN A 898 13.82 -6.29 -24.61
C GLN A 898 12.75 -7.38 -24.65
N VAL A 899 11.48 -6.99 -24.68
CA VAL A 899 10.33 -7.90 -24.82
C VAL A 899 9.58 -7.54 -26.10
N ARG A 900 9.46 -8.50 -27.02
CA ARG A 900 8.86 -8.31 -28.34
C ARG A 900 7.66 -9.21 -28.57
N LEU A 901 6.55 -8.60 -28.94
CA LEU A 901 5.35 -9.31 -29.41
C LEU A 901 5.54 -9.80 -30.84
N LEU A 902 5.51 -11.12 -31.05
CA LEU A 902 5.66 -11.73 -32.38
C LEU A 902 4.30 -12.03 -33.03
N SER A 903 3.38 -12.68 -32.31
CA SER A 903 2.06 -13.05 -32.80
C SER A 903 1.07 -13.30 -31.64
N PRO A 904 -0.21 -12.93 -31.75
CA PRO A 904 -1.24 -13.41 -30.83
C PRO A 904 -1.59 -14.86 -31.15
N LEU A 905 -2.11 -15.60 -30.17
CA LEU A 905 -2.80 -16.87 -30.39
C LEU A 905 -4.30 -16.66 -30.67
N PRO A 906 -5.02 -17.68 -31.19
CA PRO A 906 -6.45 -17.58 -31.45
C PRO A 906 -7.26 -17.06 -30.25
N GLY A 907 -8.21 -16.17 -30.51
CA GLY A 907 -9.02 -15.48 -29.50
C GLY A 907 -8.25 -14.48 -28.62
N ASN A 908 -6.98 -14.19 -28.93
CA ASN A 908 -6.05 -13.42 -28.07
C ASN A 908 -5.89 -14.01 -26.66
N THR A 909 -6.08 -15.32 -26.50
CA THR A 909 -5.95 -16.04 -25.22
C THR A 909 -4.51 -16.14 -24.71
N ALA A 910 -3.53 -15.80 -25.56
CA ALA A 910 -2.10 -15.79 -25.28
C ALA A 910 -1.35 -14.98 -26.37
N ALA A 911 -0.07 -14.69 -26.13
CA ALA A 911 0.84 -14.12 -27.13
C ALA A 911 2.20 -14.83 -27.16
N LEU A 912 2.77 -14.99 -28.35
CA LEU A 912 4.14 -15.43 -28.56
C LEU A 912 5.09 -14.24 -28.37
N LEU A 913 5.93 -14.32 -27.34
CA LEU A 913 6.95 -13.33 -27.02
C LEU A 913 8.33 -13.78 -27.48
N TYR A 914 9.20 -12.82 -27.81
CA TYR A 914 10.64 -13.00 -27.86
C TYR A 914 11.29 -12.09 -26.82
N VAL A 915 11.98 -12.70 -25.86
CA VAL A 915 12.58 -12.02 -24.71
C VAL A 915 14.10 -12.04 -24.81
N THR A 916 14.71 -10.87 -24.69
CA THR A 916 16.14 -10.68 -24.40
C THR A 916 16.29 -10.43 -22.90
N PRO A 917 17.09 -11.24 -22.18
CA PRO A 917 17.40 -11.01 -20.76
C PRO A 917 18.28 -9.77 -20.56
N ALA A 918 18.37 -9.32 -19.31
CA ALA A 918 19.38 -8.34 -18.91
C ALA A 918 20.81 -8.85 -19.16
N LYS A 919 21.75 -7.90 -19.28
CA LYS A 919 23.19 -8.13 -19.15
C LYS A 919 23.51 -8.53 -17.70
N LYS A 920 24.72 -9.06 -17.49
CA LYS A 920 25.38 -9.10 -16.18
C LYS A 920 26.21 -7.83 -15.98
#